data_AF-A0A8X7N2J3-F1
#
_entry.id   AF-A0A8X7N2J3-F1
#
_cell.length_a   1.000
_cell.length_b   1.000
_cell.length_c   1.000
_cell.angle_alpha   90.00
_cell.angle_beta   90.00
_cell.angle_gamma   90.00
#
_symmetry.space_group_name_H-M   'P 1'
#
loop_
_entity.id
_entity.type
_entity.pdbx_description
1 polymer ?
#
loop_
_entity_poly.entity_id
_entity_poly.type
_entity_poly.pdbx_seq_one_letter_code
_entity_poly.pdbx_strand_id
1 'polypeptide(L)'
;MDSDDDSVEYEEEGPLVDLGKELAAARGETGEYSFGGHAYFLLSLPGLFIEGVGKIALPLVDEELAEKIIKTGIKAAAPLIAAKFGVGGTPITLHLYKFLLYKVGGHFAKHRDTEKEDRMFATMVVQLPSAHKGGQLQVFKDDEKDPIIHDFGAAAGKAEYHCNYAVHFADSEHAVQPITEGYRLALVYSICWPAKNNQSSLSLSRDKQTLMLEALAELADDDREFHYYFEHAYTPKSINELGVGCLKGQDRARVAHLRTVNAALPPHQQFNCYLVRGQRTARYFGSGGPPEDCDWEETDDTNSYSFSSLTALDGRVLVKSAIHLDDSNVLNPDDSTKRQRWRGHRTITYEGYLGNEGPTKDTRYEKYLLLAWPTQTAEDRILALAGVKSHFTSMLSAGASTDAVRKFVQRIVKMEVAGTFDSETENAFGRALYKHIASVSTLNDLIPVYFDLKSSSSSAYLYRSDAEPATPFMDIIQVAQQSRSWETLEEKVIDAFAGHTLLTFGLMEEVKESTVLETEMKEQIVKKLLGLFPRQISSSGIPEGRSKNVLQLKLWSAVLANEGSESFNDLARTYIAYFPRGAHAISQTYDNQRFKDLLRLAASSSAWEAISPAVIKAFDSDMEGALSFVQRCIERSLPRTVWRPFLDTALKISEVQAPKKWSGISSSSRPALLKALRKTAMMLDSPTEDNKSDSEAAAKLLTHYIAITPIGIDKSQRSSKTPASNTDFSDLIQIARKFPSVWETSKGRVLRAIGSDMKLALQFINRCRLANLPENVWGSSVETCTKVETLPAEAELNDEALQDLLWRVAIGLKPW
;
A
#
# COMPACT_ATOMS: atom_id res chain seq x y z
N MET A 1 14.49 13.21 -22.72
CA MET A 1 14.93 13.81 -21.44
C MET A 1 14.58 12.76 -20.42
N ASP A 2 15.54 11.88 -20.12
CA ASP A 2 15.40 10.88 -19.07
C ASP A 2 15.40 11.65 -17.75
N SER A 3 14.23 11.87 -17.17
CA SER A 3 14.11 12.48 -15.85
C SER A 3 14.44 11.42 -14.82
N ASP A 4 15.59 11.63 -14.17
CA ASP A 4 16.08 10.95 -12.99
C ASP A 4 15.03 10.89 -11.87
N ASP A 5 14.66 9.68 -11.46
CA ASP A 5 14.34 9.36 -10.06
C ASP A 5 14.53 7.84 -9.78
N ASP A 6 15.74 7.33 -10.06
CA ASP A 6 16.24 6.04 -9.55
C ASP A 6 17.12 6.33 -8.29
N SER A 7 16.62 7.17 -7.37
CA SER A 7 17.34 7.68 -6.19
C SER A 7 17.51 6.64 -5.06
N VAL A 8 18.04 5.46 -5.40
CA VAL A 8 18.69 4.59 -4.42
C VAL A 8 20.18 4.95 -4.44
N GLU A 9 20.68 5.59 -3.39
CA GLU A 9 22.12 5.77 -3.18
C GLU A 9 22.74 4.37 -3.06
N TYR A 10 23.33 3.87 -4.15
CA TYR A 10 24.13 2.66 -4.10
C TYR A 10 25.46 3.00 -3.42
N GLU A 11 25.96 2.10 -2.58
CA GLU A 11 27.31 2.22 -2.02
C GLU A 11 28.33 2.33 -3.16
N GLU A 12 29.13 3.39 -3.17
CA GLU A 12 30.21 3.58 -4.16
C GLU A 12 31.45 2.73 -3.80
N GLU A 13 31.61 2.39 -2.53
CA GLU A 13 32.71 1.61 -1.96
C GLU A 13 32.19 0.66 -0.88
N GLY A 14 32.84 -0.49 -0.72
CA GLY A 14 32.48 -1.48 0.29
C GLY A 14 32.68 -2.93 -0.20
N PRO A 15 32.61 -3.92 0.70
CA PRO A 15 32.94 -5.31 0.37
C PRO A 15 32.01 -5.91 -0.69
N LEU A 16 30.74 -5.49 -0.74
CA LEU A 16 29.81 -5.94 -1.77
C LEU A 16 30.18 -5.43 -3.17
N VAL A 17 30.63 -4.17 -3.25
CA VAL A 17 31.07 -3.52 -4.49
C VAL A 17 32.37 -4.16 -4.97
N ASP A 18 33.31 -4.42 -4.06
CA ASP A 18 34.59 -5.04 -4.37
C ASP A 18 34.43 -6.48 -4.83
N LEU A 19 33.54 -7.26 -4.19
CA LEU A 19 33.13 -8.57 -4.68
C LEU A 19 32.54 -8.50 -6.10
N GLY A 20 31.72 -7.48 -6.37
CA GLY A 20 31.16 -7.22 -7.70
C GLY A 20 32.24 -6.95 -8.76
N LYS A 21 33.20 -6.07 -8.46
CA LYS A 21 34.34 -5.73 -9.35
C LYS A 21 35.20 -6.97 -9.64
N GLU A 22 35.51 -7.77 -8.63
CA GLU A 22 36.31 -8.99 -8.80
C GLU A 22 35.56 -10.07 -9.61
N LEU A 23 34.25 -10.23 -9.40
CA LEU A 23 33.42 -11.11 -10.22
C LEU A 23 33.34 -10.65 -11.68
N ALA A 24 33.30 -9.33 -11.91
CA ALA A 24 33.33 -8.75 -13.25
C ALA A 24 34.69 -8.99 -13.93
N ALA A 25 35.79 -8.80 -13.19
CA ALA A 25 37.14 -9.05 -13.66
C ALA A 25 37.42 -10.56 -13.86
N ALA A 26 36.75 -11.43 -13.11
CA ALA A 26 36.81 -12.88 -13.24
C ALA A 26 35.94 -13.43 -14.39
N ARG A 27 35.65 -12.62 -15.42
CA ARG A 27 35.11 -13.13 -16.70
C ARG A 27 36.01 -14.27 -17.18
N GLY A 28 35.53 -15.50 -17.02
CA GLY A 28 36.18 -16.70 -17.57
C GLY A 28 36.10 -16.69 -19.10
N GLU A 29 36.31 -17.84 -19.72
CA GLU A 29 35.90 -18.07 -21.11
C GLU A 29 34.37 -17.99 -21.18
N THR A 30 33.81 -16.78 -21.15
CA THR A 30 32.39 -16.53 -21.33
C THR A 30 32.07 -16.98 -22.75
N GLY A 31 31.39 -18.11 -22.88
CA GLY A 31 31.06 -18.68 -24.17
C GLY A 31 30.34 -17.68 -25.07
N GLU A 32 30.42 -17.92 -26.38
CA GLU A 32 29.75 -17.12 -27.40
C GLU A 32 28.22 -17.17 -27.21
N TYR A 33 27.56 -16.01 -27.23
CA TYR A 33 26.10 -15.90 -27.08
C TYR A 33 25.34 -16.57 -28.23
N SER A 34 25.83 -16.36 -29.45
CA SER A 34 25.41 -17.09 -30.64
C SER A 34 26.58 -17.17 -31.61
N PHE A 35 26.70 -18.31 -32.30
CA PHE A 35 27.82 -18.59 -33.18
C PHE A 35 27.41 -19.49 -34.33
N GLY A 36 28.14 -19.42 -35.43
CA GLY A 36 27.82 -20.21 -36.61
C GLY A 36 28.97 -20.24 -37.60
N GLY A 37 28.77 -20.98 -38.68
CA GLY A 37 29.75 -21.08 -39.75
C GLY A 37 29.54 -22.32 -40.61
N HIS A 38 30.56 -22.65 -41.38
CA HIS A 38 30.57 -23.86 -42.19
C HIS A 38 30.57 -25.09 -41.28
N ALA A 39 29.65 -26.02 -41.53
CA ALA A 39 29.51 -27.22 -40.73
C ALA A 39 30.49 -28.29 -41.23
N TYR A 40 31.80 -28.10 -40.99
CA TYR A 40 32.85 -29.05 -41.43
C TYR A 40 32.66 -30.47 -40.89
N PHE A 41 31.92 -30.61 -39.78
CA PHE A 41 31.54 -31.90 -39.20
C PHE A 41 30.37 -32.58 -39.94
N LEU A 42 29.72 -31.89 -40.87
CA LEU A 42 28.68 -32.39 -41.77
C LEU A 42 29.18 -32.38 -43.22
N LEU A 43 28.63 -33.31 -43.99
CA LEU A 43 29.19 -33.68 -45.29
C LEU A 43 28.61 -32.82 -46.40
N SER A 44 29.48 -32.32 -47.29
CA SER A 44 29.09 -31.61 -48.50
C SER A 44 29.53 -32.38 -49.76
N LEU A 45 28.62 -33.14 -50.37
CA LEU A 45 28.60 -33.59 -51.79
C LEU A 45 29.65 -34.68 -52.24
N PRO A 46 29.51 -35.29 -53.44
CA PRO A 46 29.93 -36.67 -53.75
C PRO A 46 31.42 -36.88 -54.03
N GLY A 47 31.90 -38.12 -53.83
CA GLY A 47 33.33 -38.47 -53.67
C GLY A 47 33.74 -38.62 -52.19
N LEU A 48 32.74 -38.57 -51.33
CA LEU A 48 32.78 -38.45 -49.89
C LEU A 48 33.59 -39.56 -49.21
N PHE A 49 34.53 -39.21 -48.34
CA PHE A 49 35.26 -40.15 -47.46
C PHE A 49 35.20 -39.63 -46.03
N ILE A 50 34.74 -40.48 -45.09
CA ILE A 50 34.63 -40.13 -43.68
C ILE A 50 35.62 -40.97 -42.88
N GLU A 51 36.42 -40.32 -42.04
CA GLU A 51 37.30 -40.99 -41.11
C GLU A 51 36.49 -41.86 -40.13
N GLY A 52 36.73 -43.18 -40.15
CA GLY A 52 35.95 -44.17 -39.38
C GLY A 52 34.71 -44.76 -40.08
N VAL A 53 34.31 -44.25 -41.25
CA VAL A 53 33.19 -44.82 -42.05
C VAL A 53 33.61 -45.25 -43.47
N GLY A 54 34.51 -44.53 -44.14
CA GLY A 54 35.01 -44.86 -45.49
C GLY A 54 34.36 -44.03 -46.61
N LYS A 55 34.47 -44.48 -47.87
CA LYS A 55 33.87 -43.80 -49.03
C LYS A 55 32.34 -43.95 -49.03
N ILE A 56 31.60 -42.86 -49.22
CA ILE A 56 30.14 -42.83 -49.24
C ILE A 56 29.66 -42.53 -50.66
N ALA A 57 28.82 -43.40 -51.20
CA ALA A 57 28.08 -43.18 -52.44
C ALA A 57 26.76 -42.45 -52.15
N LEU A 58 26.40 -41.50 -53.02
CA LEU A 58 25.10 -40.84 -52.99
C LEU A 58 24.24 -41.35 -54.16
N PRO A 59 22.91 -41.51 -53.99
CA PRO A 59 22.12 -41.22 -52.80
C PRO A 59 22.39 -42.20 -51.65
N LEU A 60 22.26 -41.74 -50.40
CA LEU A 60 22.27 -42.61 -49.22
C LEU A 60 20.99 -43.45 -49.24
N VAL A 61 21.11 -44.71 -49.66
CA VAL A 61 20.01 -45.69 -49.68
C VAL A 61 20.06 -46.69 -48.52
N ASP A 62 21.17 -46.72 -47.79
CA ASP A 62 21.38 -47.59 -46.63
C ASP A 62 21.15 -46.80 -45.33
N GLU A 63 20.13 -47.22 -44.58
CA GLU A 63 19.70 -46.63 -43.32
C GLU A 63 20.77 -46.78 -42.22
N GLU A 64 21.46 -47.91 -42.13
CA GLU A 64 22.53 -48.11 -41.14
C GLU A 64 23.74 -47.22 -41.43
N LEU A 65 24.06 -47.04 -42.71
CA LEU A 65 25.11 -46.13 -43.14
C LEU A 65 24.74 -44.67 -42.83
N ALA A 66 23.49 -44.29 -43.11
CA ALA A 66 22.98 -42.95 -42.77
C ALA A 66 23.01 -42.69 -41.26
N GLU A 67 22.59 -43.65 -40.43
CA GLU A 67 22.70 -43.57 -38.98
C GLU A 67 24.15 -43.44 -38.51
N LYS A 68 25.08 -44.22 -39.08
CA LYS A 68 26.51 -44.16 -38.74
C LYS A 68 27.12 -42.80 -39.09
N ILE A 69 26.70 -42.20 -40.20
CA ILE A 69 27.13 -40.86 -40.63
C ILE A 69 26.60 -39.79 -39.68
N ILE A 70 25.30 -39.80 -39.39
CA ILE A 70 24.65 -38.86 -38.46
C ILE A 70 25.33 -38.97 -37.09
N LYS A 71 25.50 -40.20 -36.59
CA LYS A 71 26.13 -40.49 -35.30
C LYS A 71 27.56 -40.00 -35.24
N THR A 72 28.32 -40.05 -36.33
CA THR A 72 29.73 -39.60 -36.33
C THR A 72 29.82 -38.07 -36.42
N GLY A 73 29.08 -37.45 -37.36
CA GLY A 73 29.12 -35.99 -37.56
C GLY A 73 28.51 -35.20 -36.41
N ILE A 74 27.34 -35.60 -35.91
CA ILE A 74 26.66 -34.94 -34.79
C ILE A 74 27.43 -35.16 -33.47
N LYS A 75 28.03 -36.34 -33.25
CA LYS A 75 28.87 -36.58 -32.07
C LYS A 75 30.13 -35.71 -32.07
N ALA A 76 30.70 -35.40 -33.24
CA ALA A 76 31.83 -34.49 -33.35
C ALA A 76 31.46 -33.01 -33.07
N ALA A 77 30.19 -32.62 -33.29
CA ALA A 77 29.73 -31.26 -33.04
C ALA A 77 29.60 -30.94 -31.55
N ALA A 78 29.19 -31.90 -30.71
CA ALA A 78 28.90 -31.65 -29.29
C ALA A 78 30.10 -31.08 -28.49
N PRO A 79 31.34 -31.62 -28.58
CA PRO A 79 32.49 -31.04 -27.89
C PRO A 79 32.84 -29.62 -28.37
N LEU A 80 32.69 -29.34 -29.67
CA LEU A 80 32.95 -28.01 -30.25
C LEU A 80 31.95 -26.97 -29.73
N ILE A 81 30.66 -27.34 -29.71
CA ILE A 81 29.58 -26.50 -29.19
C ILE A 81 29.77 -26.26 -27.68
N ALA A 82 30.09 -27.29 -26.91
CA ALA A 82 30.36 -27.17 -25.48
C ALA A 82 31.52 -26.21 -25.21
N ALA A 83 32.63 -26.32 -25.96
CA ALA A 83 33.76 -25.41 -25.85
C ALA A 83 33.37 -23.96 -26.20
N LYS A 84 32.64 -23.74 -27.31
CA LYS A 84 32.16 -22.40 -27.68
C LYS A 84 31.20 -21.79 -26.66
N PHE A 85 30.46 -22.60 -25.90
CA PHE A 85 29.64 -22.14 -24.77
C PHE A 85 30.41 -21.97 -23.44
N GLY A 86 31.74 -22.12 -23.43
CA GLY A 86 32.55 -22.00 -22.21
C GLY A 86 32.38 -23.16 -21.23
N VAL A 87 31.86 -24.29 -21.71
CA VAL A 87 31.60 -25.51 -20.92
C VAL A 87 32.31 -26.73 -21.50
N GLY A 88 33.48 -26.50 -22.09
CA GLY A 88 34.35 -27.55 -22.63
C GLY A 88 34.53 -28.71 -21.65
N GLY A 89 34.43 -29.94 -22.17
CA GLY A 89 34.47 -31.16 -21.34
C GLY A 89 33.12 -31.59 -20.74
N THR A 90 32.08 -30.75 -20.79
CA THR A 90 30.72 -31.16 -20.38
C THR A 90 30.06 -31.99 -21.50
N PRO A 91 29.57 -33.22 -21.21
CA PRO A 91 28.98 -34.09 -22.23
C PRO A 91 27.53 -33.66 -22.55
N ILE A 92 27.37 -32.66 -23.41
CA ILE A 92 26.06 -32.22 -23.92
C ILE A 92 25.51 -33.22 -24.96
N THR A 93 24.18 -33.29 -25.08
CA THR A 93 23.50 -34.13 -26.08
C THR A 93 22.76 -33.28 -27.10
N LEU A 94 22.67 -33.77 -28.34
CA LEU A 94 22.02 -33.12 -29.46
C LEU A 94 20.85 -34.00 -29.93
N HIS A 95 19.63 -33.48 -29.83
CA HIS A 95 18.40 -34.19 -30.19
C HIS A 95 17.77 -33.53 -31.41
N LEU A 96 17.62 -34.26 -32.52
CA LEU A 96 16.96 -33.74 -33.71
C LEU A 96 15.47 -33.54 -33.41
N TYR A 97 14.99 -32.31 -33.57
CA TYR A 97 13.62 -31.94 -33.24
C TYR A 97 12.79 -31.63 -34.49
N LYS A 98 13.35 -30.90 -35.47
CA LYS A 98 12.61 -30.51 -36.69
C LYS A 98 13.45 -30.67 -37.96
N PHE A 99 12.77 -31.02 -39.04
CA PHE A 99 13.19 -30.78 -40.41
C PHE A 99 12.27 -29.75 -41.04
N LEU A 100 12.85 -28.69 -41.59
CA LEU A 100 12.12 -27.51 -42.07
C LEU A 100 12.43 -27.27 -43.56
N LEU A 101 11.35 -27.13 -44.34
CA LEU A 101 11.38 -26.64 -45.70
C LEU A 101 10.75 -25.24 -45.73
N TYR A 102 11.55 -24.25 -46.09
CA TYR A 102 11.07 -22.90 -46.35
C TYR A 102 10.95 -22.68 -47.86
N LYS A 103 9.79 -22.21 -48.29
CA LYS A 103 9.53 -21.69 -49.65
C LYS A 103 9.62 -20.18 -49.65
N VAL A 104 9.56 -19.56 -50.83
CA VAL A 104 9.44 -18.10 -50.99
C VAL A 104 8.35 -17.53 -50.07
N GLY A 105 8.68 -16.47 -49.33
CA GLY A 105 7.85 -15.84 -48.30
C GLY A 105 7.87 -16.54 -46.93
N GLY A 106 8.40 -17.77 -46.83
CA GLY A 106 8.55 -18.48 -45.57
C GLY A 106 9.53 -17.75 -44.65
N HIS A 107 9.14 -17.57 -43.40
CA HIS A 107 9.87 -16.82 -42.38
C HIS A 107 9.47 -17.28 -40.97
N PHE A 108 10.21 -16.84 -39.96
CA PHE A 108 9.75 -16.84 -38.57
C PHE A 108 9.85 -15.43 -38.04
N ALA A 109 8.71 -14.89 -37.58
CA ALA A 109 8.69 -13.64 -36.85
C ALA A 109 9.55 -13.75 -35.58
N LYS A 110 9.95 -12.60 -35.03
CA LYS A 110 10.73 -12.52 -33.80
C LYS A 110 9.99 -13.26 -32.68
N HIS A 111 10.59 -14.31 -32.16
CA HIS A 111 10.03 -15.14 -31.10
C HIS A 111 11.15 -15.77 -30.27
N ARG A 112 10.78 -16.36 -29.14
CA ARG A 112 11.69 -17.15 -28.31
C ARG A 112 11.30 -18.62 -28.37
N ASP A 113 12.29 -19.49 -28.37
CA ASP A 113 12.03 -20.92 -28.30
C ASP A 113 11.41 -21.28 -26.94
N THR A 114 10.44 -22.19 -26.98
CA THR A 114 10.02 -22.91 -25.77
C THR A 114 10.89 -24.15 -25.65
N GLU A 115 11.33 -24.48 -24.44
CA GLU A 115 12.09 -25.72 -24.18
C GLU A 115 11.29 -26.93 -24.71
N LYS A 116 11.86 -27.65 -25.68
CA LYS A 116 11.20 -28.77 -26.38
C LYS A 116 11.58 -30.13 -25.83
N GLU A 117 12.75 -30.20 -25.23
CA GLU A 117 13.32 -31.40 -24.64
C GLU A 117 13.73 -31.13 -23.20
N ASP A 118 13.71 -32.16 -22.37
CA ASP A 118 14.16 -32.06 -20.99
C ASP A 118 15.62 -31.63 -20.96
N ARG A 119 15.93 -30.63 -20.11
CA ARG A 119 17.28 -30.08 -19.92
C ARG A 119 17.84 -29.35 -21.15
N MET A 120 17.00 -29.01 -22.14
CA MET A 120 17.40 -28.17 -23.28
C MET A 120 17.84 -26.79 -22.80
N PHE A 121 19.00 -26.32 -23.25
CA PHE A 121 19.51 -24.99 -22.92
C PHE A 121 19.82 -24.12 -24.14
N ALA A 122 20.01 -24.74 -25.31
CA ALA A 122 20.34 -24.07 -26.57
C ALA A 122 19.75 -24.80 -27.78
N THR A 123 19.72 -24.11 -28.92
CA THR A 123 19.23 -24.60 -30.21
C THR A 123 20.36 -24.57 -31.23
N MET A 124 20.56 -25.64 -32.00
CA MET A 124 21.42 -25.66 -33.19
C MET A 124 20.56 -25.77 -34.44
N VAL A 125 20.71 -24.82 -35.35
CA VAL A 125 20.13 -24.83 -36.69
C VAL A 125 21.21 -25.24 -37.67
N VAL A 126 20.99 -26.31 -38.42
CA VAL A 126 21.85 -26.76 -39.52
C VAL A 126 21.12 -26.50 -40.83
N GLN A 127 21.61 -25.58 -41.63
CA GLN A 127 21.20 -25.44 -43.02
C GLN A 127 21.82 -26.55 -43.87
N LEU A 128 20.97 -27.27 -44.59
CA LEU A 128 21.39 -28.26 -45.58
C LEU A 128 21.65 -27.58 -46.94
N PRO A 129 22.45 -28.21 -47.82
CA PRO A 129 22.71 -27.69 -49.17
C PRO A 129 21.39 -27.44 -49.89
N SER A 130 21.10 -26.17 -50.16
CA SER A 130 19.84 -25.75 -50.77
C SER A 130 19.98 -24.40 -51.45
N ALA A 131 19.44 -24.27 -52.65
CA ALA A 131 19.48 -23.03 -53.41
C ALA A 131 18.41 -22.05 -52.92
N HIS A 132 18.81 -21.00 -52.20
CA HIS A 132 17.91 -19.94 -51.75
C HIS A 132 18.59 -18.57 -51.60
N LYS A 133 17.77 -17.51 -51.56
CA LYS A 133 18.15 -16.17 -51.08
C LYS A 133 17.22 -15.72 -49.95
N GLY A 134 17.73 -14.84 -49.09
CA GLY A 134 17.08 -14.52 -47.81
C GLY A 134 17.22 -15.66 -46.81
N GLY A 135 16.40 -15.67 -45.75
CA GLY A 135 16.43 -16.76 -44.76
C GLY A 135 17.52 -16.64 -43.69
N GLN A 136 18.12 -15.45 -43.52
CA GLN A 136 19.10 -15.21 -42.48
C GLN A 136 18.47 -15.40 -41.10
N LEU A 137 19.19 -16.07 -40.19
CA LEU A 137 18.81 -16.16 -38.78
C LEU A 137 19.34 -14.93 -38.07
N GLN A 138 18.45 -14.18 -37.44
CA GLN A 138 18.76 -13.06 -36.57
C GLN A 138 18.58 -13.50 -35.12
N VAL A 139 19.61 -13.39 -34.30
CA VAL A 139 19.56 -13.68 -32.87
C VAL A 139 19.75 -12.38 -32.11
N PHE A 140 18.77 -12.03 -31.30
CA PHE A 140 18.74 -10.79 -30.54
C PHE A 140 19.27 -11.06 -29.13
N LYS A 141 20.20 -10.21 -28.68
CA LYS A 141 20.68 -10.20 -27.31
C LYS A 141 19.90 -9.14 -26.53
N ASP A 142 18.93 -9.57 -25.73
CA ASP A 142 18.03 -8.70 -24.98
C ASP A 142 17.51 -7.50 -25.82
N ASP A 143 17.62 -6.27 -25.30
CA ASP A 143 17.20 -5.03 -25.96
C ASP A 143 18.33 -4.40 -26.83
N GLU A 144 19.38 -5.15 -27.20
CA GLU A 144 20.32 -4.68 -28.21
C GLU A 144 19.60 -4.45 -29.55
N LYS A 145 19.82 -3.26 -30.14
CA LYS A 145 19.16 -2.87 -31.40
C LYS A 145 19.58 -3.75 -32.58
N ASP A 146 20.83 -4.21 -32.57
CA ASP A 146 21.42 -4.95 -33.68
C ASP A 146 21.51 -6.45 -33.36
N PRO A 147 20.85 -7.34 -34.14
CA PRO A 147 20.97 -8.77 -33.95
C PRO A 147 22.29 -9.32 -34.50
N ILE A 148 22.73 -10.45 -33.95
CA ILE A 148 23.74 -11.30 -34.59
C ILE A 148 23.09 -12.00 -35.78
N ILE A 149 23.63 -11.76 -36.97
CA ILE A 149 23.09 -12.30 -38.23
C ILE A 149 23.92 -13.50 -38.70
N HIS A 150 23.26 -14.63 -38.85
CA HIS A 150 23.82 -15.83 -39.49
C HIS A 150 23.20 -16.00 -40.88
N ASP A 151 24.02 -15.81 -41.91
CA ASP A 151 23.60 -15.89 -43.31
C ASP A 151 23.71 -17.31 -43.91
N PHE A 152 24.22 -18.26 -43.13
CA PHE A 152 24.47 -19.64 -43.53
C PHE A 152 25.26 -19.79 -44.85
N GLY A 153 26.26 -18.92 -45.06
CA GLY A 153 27.15 -19.00 -46.22
C GLY A 153 26.51 -18.53 -47.52
N ALA A 154 25.37 -17.84 -47.46
CA ALA A 154 24.72 -17.23 -48.63
C ALA A 154 25.59 -16.13 -49.25
N ALA A 155 26.18 -15.23 -48.44
CA ALA A 155 27.06 -14.18 -48.95
C ALA A 155 28.32 -14.73 -49.64
N ALA A 156 28.78 -15.92 -49.20
CA ALA A 156 29.92 -16.61 -49.78
C ALA A 156 29.56 -17.50 -50.98
N GLY A 157 28.29 -17.56 -51.41
CA GLY A 157 27.82 -18.43 -52.49
C GLY A 157 27.90 -19.93 -52.18
N LYS A 158 27.98 -20.30 -50.89
CA LYS A 158 28.21 -21.68 -50.43
C LYS A 158 26.95 -22.39 -49.97
N ALA A 159 25.86 -21.66 -49.73
CA ALA A 159 24.58 -22.19 -49.21
C ALA A 159 24.00 -23.34 -50.06
N GLU A 160 24.17 -23.28 -51.38
CA GLU A 160 23.64 -24.30 -52.31
C GLU A 160 24.40 -25.64 -52.24
N TYR A 161 25.68 -25.60 -51.86
CA TYR A 161 26.59 -26.75 -51.98
C TYR A 161 27.12 -27.26 -50.63
N HIS A 162 26.98 -26.48 -49.55
CA HIS A 162 27.55 -26.80 -48.25
C HIS A 162 26.54 -26.69 -47.11
N CYS A 163 26.75 -27.54 -46.10
CA CYS A 163 26.08 -27.40 -44.81
C CYS A 163 26.67 -26.22 -44.04
N ASN A 164 25.81 -25.41 -43.44
CA ASN A 164 26.19 -24.36 -42.51
C ASN A 164 25.37 -24.51 -41.24
N TYR A 165 25.87 -24.01 -40.12
CA TYR A 165 25.17 -24.10 -38.86
C TYR A 165 25.20 -22.78 -38.10
N ALA A 166 24.23 -22.62 -37.22
CA ALA A 166 24.18 -21.56 -36.22
C ALA A 166 23.64 -22.14 -34.92
N VAL A 167 24.13 -21.63 -33.80
CA VAL A 167 23.77 -22.05 -32.45
C VAL A 167 23.44 -20.80 -31.64
N HIS A 168 22.40 -20.87 -30.83
CA HIS A 168 22.03 -19.80 -29.89
C HIS A 168 21.40 -20.39 -28.63
N PHE A 169 21.37 -19.62 -27.55
CA PHE A 169 20.65 -20.03 -26.34
C PHE A 169 19.15 -20.12 -26.60
N ALA A 170 18.48 -21.07 -25.92
CA ALA A 170 17.06 -21.31 -26.09
C ALA A 170 16.20 -20.14 -25.55
N ASP A 171 16.75 -19.37 -24.62
CA ASP A 171 16.11 -18.19 -24.05
C ASP A 171 16.28 -16.90 -24.88
N SER A 172 17.06 -16.95 -25.96
CA SER A 172 17.25 -15.83 -26.89
C SER A 172 16.04 -15.63 -27.80
N GLU A 173 15.66 -14.37 -28.02
CA GLU A 173 14.74 -14.02 -29.10
C GLU A 173 15.47 -14.17 -30.44
N HIS A 174 14.78 -14.73 -31.44
CA HIS A 174 15.33 -14.91 -32.77
C HIS A 174 14.25 -14.80 -33.85
N ALA A 175 14.67 -14.47 -35.07
CA ALA A 175 13.83 -14.37 -36.25
C ALA A 175 14.53 -15.00 -37.45
N VAL A 176 13.75 -15.53 -38.39
CA VAL A 176 14.27 -15.98 -39.69
C VAL A 176 13.68 -15.06 -40.75
N GLN A 177 14.53 -14.31 -41.44
CA GLN A 177 14.12 -13.39 -42.50
C GLN A 177 13.42 -14.14 -43.65
N PRO A 178 12.49 -13.50 -44.39
CA PRO A 178 11.80 -14.14 -45.49
C PRO A 178 12.73 -14.70 -46.56
N ILE A 179 12.40 -15.90 -47.05
CA ILE A 179 13.01 -16.42 -48.29
C ILE A 179 12.50 -15.59 -49.46
N THR A 180 13.41 -15.01 -50.24
CA THR A 180 13.07 -14.19 -51.40
C THR A 180 13.12 -14.98 -52.70
N GLU A 181 14.00 -15.99 -52.79
CA GLU A 181 14.14 -16.87 -53.94
C GLU A 181 14.46 -18.30 -53.49
N GLY A 182 13.99 -19.30 -54.24
CA GLY A 182 14.34 -20.71 -54.03
C GLY A 182 13.69 -21.38 -52.81
N TYR A 183 14.38 -22.39 -52.27
CA TYR A 183 13.93 -23.18 -51.12
C TYR A 183 15.09 -23.38 -50.14
N ARG A 184 14.84 -23.16 -48.86
CA ARG A 184 15.82 -23.39 -47.79
C ARG A 184 15.46 -24.64 -46.99
N LEU A 185 16.42 -25.54 -46.84
CA LEU A 185 16.30 -26.74 -46.01
C LEU A 185 17.09 -26.58 -44.72
N ALA A 186 16.47 -26.88 -43.57
CA ALA A 186 17.15 -26.81 -42.28
C ALA A 186 16.76 -27.96 -41.34
N LEU A 187 17.71 -28.42 -40.54
CA LEU A 187 17.50 -29.29 -39.38
C LEU A 187 17.66 -28.46 -38.11
N VAL A 188 16.80 -28.69 -37.12
CA VAL A 188 16.86 -28.01 -35.83
C VAL A 188 17.07 -29.04 -34.74
N TYR A 189 18.11 -28.85 -33.94
CA TYR A 189 18.49 -29.71 -32.84
C TYR A 189 18.34 -28.99 -31.50
N SER A 190 17.76 -29.68 -30.52
CA SER A 190 17.76 -29.29 -29.12
C SER A 190 19.07 -29.73 -28.46
N ILE A 191 19.78 -28.77 -27.87
CA ILE A 191 21.03 -29.00 -27.15
C ILE A 191 20.72 -29.11 -25.67
N CYS A 192 21.01 -30.26 -25.07
CA CYS A 192 20.58 -30.58 -23.72
C CYS A 192 21.77 -30.83 -22.78
N TRP A 193 21.62 -30.39 -21.53
CA TRP A 193 22.55 -30.73 -20.46
C TRP A 193 22.49 -32.24 -20.14
N PRO A 194 23.58 -32.86 -19.66
CA PRO A 194 23.53 -34.24 -19.15
C PRO A 194 22.60 -34.35 -17.94
N ALA A 195 22.08 -35.55 -17.67
CA ALA A 195 21.09 -35.79 -16.61
C ALA A 195 21.63 -35.45 -15.20
N LYS A 196 22.96 -35.53 -15.03
CA LYS A 196 23.68 -35.03 -13.86
C LYS A 196 24.71 -34.04 -14.37
N ASN A 197 24.40 -32.74 -14.27
CA ASN A 197 25.32 -31.67 -14.60
C ASN A 197 25.84 -31.02 -13.33
N ASN A 198 26.87 -31.62 -12.74
CA ASN A 198 27.59 -30.95 -11.66
C ASN A 198 28.47 -29.89 -12.30
N GLN A 199 28.23 -28.61 -11.97
CA GLN A 199 29.15 -27.54 -12.33
C GLN A 199 30.54 -27.89 -11.77
N SER A 200 31.50 -28.09 -12.67
CA SER A 200 32.91 -28.25 -12.31
C SER A 200 33.44 -26.93 -11.73
N SER A 201 34.28 -27.04 -10.70
CA SER A 201 35.01 -25.88 -10.15
C SER A 201 35.83 -25.24 -11.25
N LEU A 202 35.61 -23.95 -11.50
CA LEU A 202 36.45 -23.17 -12.41
C LEU A 202 37.72 -22.75 -11.66
N SER A 203 38.86 -22.79 -12.35
CA SER A 203 40.12 -22.30 -11.80
C SER A 203 40.13 -20.78 -11.80
N LEU A 204 40.13 -20.17 -10.62
CA LEU A 204 40.40 -18.75 -10.42
C LEU A 204 41.90 -18.52 -10.26
N SER A 205 42.38 -17.35 -10.68
CA SER A 205 43.74 -16.92 -10.30
C SER A 205 43.80 -16.69 -8.78
N ARG A 206 44.94 -17.01 -8.17
CA ARG A 206 45.12 -16.90 -6.72
C ARG A 206 44.86 -15.48 -6.20
N ASP A 207 45.28 -14.47 -6.96
CA ASP A 207 45.12 -13.05 -6.58
C ASP A 207 43.63 -12.66 -6.52
N LYS A 208 42.84 -12.98 -7.56
CA LYS A 208 41.39 -12.72 -7.59
C LYS A 208 40.65 -13.51 -6.52
N GLN A 209 41.04 -14.77 -6.32
CA GLN A 209 40.45 -15.59 -5.27
C GLN A 209 40.68 -14.99 -3.88
N THR A 210 41.83 -14.37 -3.64
CA THR A 210 42.16 -13.75 -2.34
C THR A 210 41.30 -12.51 -2.10
N LEU A 211 41.16 -11.62 -3.10
CA LEU A 211 40.32 -10.43 -2.98
C LEU A 211 38.84 -10.78 -2.78
N MET A 212 38.34 -11.79 -3.51
CA MET A 212 36.96 -12.28 -3.31
C MET A 212 36.75 -12.95 -1.94
N LEU A 213 37.77 -13.63 -1.41
CA LEU A 213 37.73 -14.22 -0.06
C LEU A 213 37.62 -13.13 1.00
N GLU A 214 38.44 -12.08 0.90
CA GLU A 214 38.45 -10.95 1.84
C GLU A 214 37.09 -10.25 1.85
N ALA A 215 36.57 -9.91 0.67
CA ALA A 215 35.26 -9.27 0.54
C ALA A 215 34.10 -10.13 1.09
N LEU A 216 34.09 -11.44 0.82
CA LEU A 216 33.07 -12.32 1.38
C LEU A 216 33.21 -12.52 2.90
N ALA A 217 34.44 -12.57 3.42
CA ALA A 217 34.66 -12.67 4.86
C ALA A 217 34.13 -11.43 5.60
N GLU A 218 34.39 -10.23 5.07
CA GLU A 218 33.89 -8.97 5.63
C GLU A 218 32.35 -8.92 5.60
N LEU A 219 31.72 -9.31 4.49
CA LEU A 219 30.26 -9.43 4.42
C LEU A 219 29.69 -10.41 5.46
N ALA A 220 30.39 -11.51 5.72
CA ALA A 220 29.94 -12.51 6.69
C ALA A 220 30.08 -12.02 8.13
N ASP A 221 31.15 -11.29 8.45
CA ASP A 221 31.39 -10.71 9.77
C ASP A 221 30.37 -9.60 10.09
N ASP A 222 29.86 -8.91 9.06
CA ASP A 222 28.79 -7.91 9.16
C ASP A 222 27.36 -8.51 9.13
N ASP A 223 27.22 -9.85 9.09
CA ASP A 223 25.94 -10.55 8.90
C ASP A 223 25.15 -10.07 7.67
N ARG A 224 25.84 -9.51 6.67
CA ARG A 224 25.25 -8.89 5.49
C ARG A 224 24.93 -9.94 4.43
N GLU A 225 23.66 -10.01 4.05
CA GLU A 225 23.22 -10.83 2.92
C GLU A 225 23.51 -10.15 1.58
N PHE A 226 23.52 -10.94 0.51
CA PHE A 226 23.53 -10.37 -0.83
C PHE A 226 22.76 -11.23 -1.82
N HIS A 227 22.35 -10.62 -2.93
CA HIS A 227 21.71 -11.36 -4.02
C HIS A 227 22.14 -10.88 -5.40
N TYR A 228 22.18 -11.82 -6.34
CA TYR A 228 22.66 -11.63 -7.71
C TYR A 228 21.57 -12.01 -8.71
N TYR A 229 21.24 -11.09 -9.61
CA TYR A 229 20.27 -11.29 -10.68
C TYR A 229 20.93 -12.04 -11.84
N PHE A 230 20.33 -13.14 -12.26
CA PHE A 230 20.85 -13.87 -13.42
C PHE A 230 20.60 -13.13 -14.73
N GLU A 231 21.54 -13.24 -15.68
CA GLU A 231 21.43 -12.69 -17.03
C GLU A 231 20.41 -13.49 -17.84
N HIS A 232 20.54 -14.81 -17.83
CA HIS A 232 19.67 -15.69 -18.60
C HIS A 232 18.32 -15.93 -17.94
N ALA A 233 17.35 -16.29 -18.77
CA ALA A 233 16.03 -16.67 -18.29
C ALA A 233 15.92 -18.19 -18.15
N TYR A 234 15.57 -18.63 -16.94
CA TYR A 234 15.44 -20.04 -16.59
C TYR A 234 13.98 -20.42 -16.34
N THR A 235 13.61 -21.62 -16.77
CA THR A 235 12.28 -22.18 -16.51
C THR A 235 12.24 -22.79 -15.10
N PRO A 236 11.07 -22.81 -14.42
CA PRO A 236 10.91 -23.57 -13.19
C PRO A 236 11.28 -25.04 -13.33
N LYS A 237 11.05 -25.64 -14.50
CA LYS A 237 11.41 -27.03 -14.78
C LYS A 237 12.92 -27.24 -14.75
N SER A 238 13.69 -26.43 -15.48
CA SER A 238 15.16 -26.55 -15.51
C SER A 238 15.80 -26.31 -14.14
N ILE A 239 15.30 -25.32 -13.37
CA ILE A 239 15.77 -25.07 -12.00
C ILE A 239 15.43 -26.23 -11.07
N ASN A 240 14.21 -26.78 -11.12
CA ASN A 240 13.81 -27.86 -10.22
C ASN A 240 14.53 -29.19 -10.53
N GLU A 241 14.85 -29.45 -11.80
CA GLU A 241 15.49 -30.71 -12.23
C GLU A 241 17.01 -30.71 -12.07
N LEU A 242 17.66 -29.56 -12.31
CA LEU A 242 19.13 -29.47 -12.35
C LEU A 242 19.71 -28.49 -11.32
N GLY A 243 18.90 -27.66 -10.67
CA GLY A 243 19.38 -26.59 -9.80
C GLY A 243 20.36 -25.68 -10.52
N VAL A 244 21.50 -25.39 -9.90
CA VAL A 244 22.58 -24.62 -10.53
C VAL A 244 23.17 -25.31 -11.77
N GLY A 245 22.95 -26.62 -11.94
CA GLY A 245 23.37 -27.36 -13.13
C GLY A 245 22.75 -26.88 -14.43
N CYS A 246 21.63 -26.14 -14.41
CA CYS A 246 21.04 -25.57 -15.63
C CYS A 246 21.66 -24.23 -16.06
N LEU A 247 22.45 -23.58 -15.19
CA LEU A 247 22.94 -22.22 -15.44
C LEU A 247 23.81 -22.16 -16.70
N LYS A 248 23.66 -21.05 -17.43
CA LYS A 248 24.28 -20.76 -18.73
C LYS A 248 25.21 -19.56 -18.61
N GLY A 249 26.13 -19.41 -19.57
CA GLY A 249 26.94 -18.21 -19.74
C GLY A 249 27.59 -17.69 -18.44
N GLN A 250 27.43 -16.39 -18.19
CA GLN A 250 28.01 -15.72 -17.03
C GLN A 250 27.42 -16.17 -15.69
N ASP A 251 26.13 -16.51 -15.65
CA ASP A 251 25.48 -17.00 -14.42
C ASP A 251 26.18 -18.25 -13.89
N ARG A 252 26.49 -19.19 -14.79
CA ARG A 252 27.24 -20.41 -14.46
C ARG A 252 28.61 -20.07 -13.89
N ALA A 253 29.35 -19.20 -14.55
CA ALA A 253 30.71 -18.84 -14.15
C ALA A 253 30.74 -18.15 -12.78
N ARG A 254 29.89 -17.13 -12.58
CA ARG A 254 29.83 -16.34 -11.34
C ARG A 254 29.38 -17.18 -10.16
N VAL A 255 28.34 -18.00 -10.31
CA VAL A 255 27.89 -18.91 -9.25
C VAL A 255 28.97 -19.94 -8.92
N ALA A 256 29.68 -20.47 -9.90
CA ALA A 256 30.79 -21.40 -9.66
C ALA A 256 31.95 -20.72 -8.89
N HIS A 257 32.31 -19.48 -9.24
CA HIS A 257 33.33 -18.70 -8.53
C HIS A 257 32.92 -18.42 -7.09
N LEU A 258 31.72 -17.88 -6.86
CA LEU A 258 31.18 -17.62 -5.52
C LEU A 258 31.18 -18.88 -4.65
N ARG A 259 30.76 -20.03 -5.20
CA ARG A 259 30.76 -21.30 -4.46
C ARG A 259 32.17 -21.79 -4.14
N THR A 260 33.12 -21.61 -5.05
CA THR A 260 34.52 -22.02 -4.85
C THR A 260 35.18 -21.18 -3.76
N VAL A 261 34.96 -19.86 -3.79
CA VAL A 261 35.48 -18.92 -2.79
C VAL A 261 34.82 -19.15 -1.43
N ASN A 262 33.49 -19.26 -1.38
CA ASN A 262 32.75 -19.54 -0.14
C ASN A 262 33.18 -20.85 0.52
N ALA A 263 33.46 -21.90 -0.26
CA ALA A 263 33.95 -23.18 0.29
C ALA A 263 35.35 -23.10 0.92
N ALA A 264 36.13 -22.07 0.61
CA ALA A 264 37.44 -21.82 1.20
C ALA A 264 37.38 -20.95 2.47
N LEU A 265 36.24 -20.34 2.79
CA LEU A 265 36.02 -19.60 4.04
C LEU A 265 35.87 -20.56 5.24
N PRO A 266 36.22 -20.12 6.46
CA PRO A 266 35.96 -20.91 7.66
C PRO A 266 34.45 -21.05 7.93
N PRO A 267 33.97 -22.13 8.56
CA PRO A 267 32.53 -22.45 8.65
C PRO A 267 31.62 -21.35 9.22
N HIS A 268 32.13 -20.46 10.07
CA HIS A 268 31.35 -19.37 10.67
C HIS A 268 31.20 -18.14 9.76
N GLN A 269 32.06 -18.01 8.75
CA GLN A 269 32.01 -16.95 7.72
C GLN A 269 31.46 -17.46 6.38
N GLN A 270 30.95 -18.69 6.34
CA GLN A 270 30.34 -19.23 5.13
C GLN A 270 28.94 -18.67 4.90
N PHE A 271 28.51 -18.75 3.64
CA PHE A 271 27.16 -18.44 3.20
C PHE A 271 26.42 -19.70 2.76
N ASN A 272 25.14 -19.75 3.08
CA ASN A 272 24.20 -20.67 2.47
C ASN A 272 23.53 -19.97 1.28
N CYS A 273 23.75 -20.50 0.07
CA CYS A 273 23.16 -19.93 -1.14
C CYS A 273 21.90 -20.67 -1.59
N TYR A 274 20.95 -19.91 -2.13
CA TYR A 274 19.65 -20.38 -2.61
C TYR A 274 19.31 -19.75 -3.95
N LEU A 275 18.39 -20.38 -4.67
CA LEU A 275 17.77 -19.85 -5.88
C LEU A 275 16.41 -19.27 -5.53
N VAL A 276 16.12 -18.06 -5.98
CA VAL A 276 14.87 -17.34 -5.71
C VAL A 276 14.22 -16.95 -7.02
N ARG A 277 12.89 -17.06 -7.10
CA ARG A 277 12.12 -16.60 -8.26
C ARG A 277 11.62 -15.17 -8.00
N GLY A 278 12.07 -14.23 -8.82
CA GLY A 278 11.63 -12.85 -8.84
C GLY A 278 10.66 -12.55 -9.97
N GLN A 279 9.69 -11.69 -9.70
CA GLN A 279 8.76 -11.12 -10.68
C GLN A 279 8.67 -9.62 -10.51
N ARG A 280 8.70 -8.89 -11.62
CA ARG A 280 8.44 -7.44 -11.69
C ARG A 280 7.27 -7.19 -12.63
N THR A 281 6.30 -6.39 -12.22
CA THR A 281 5.23 -5.91 -13.11
C THR A 281 5.38 -4.40 -13.29
N ALA A 282 5.43 -3.97 -14.56
CA ALA A 282 5.53 -2.57 -14.95
C ALA A 282 4.37 -2.22 -15.89
N ARG A 283 3.73 -1.07 -15.67
CA ARG A 283 2.67 -0.53 -16.53
C ARG A 283 3.21 0.59 -17.40
N TYR A 284 2.75 0.62 -18.63
CA TYR A 284 3.11 1.65 -19.60
C TYR A 284 1.86 2.30 -20.17
N PHE A 285 1.94 3.60 -20.41
CA PHE A 285 0.94 4.38 -21.11
C PHE A 285 1.50 4.85 -22.45
N GLY A 286 0.71 4.68 -23.51
CA GLY A 286 1.09 5.07 -24.85
C GLY A 286 0.55 6.46 -25.21
N SER A 287 1.38 7.27 -25.85
CA SER A 287 0.98 8.53 -26.48
C SER A 287 1.33 8.54 -27.97
N GLY A 288 0.56 9.28 -28.79
CA GLY A 288 0.99 9.63 -30.15
C GLY A 288 0.53 8.73 -31.31
N GLY A 289 -0.25 7.66 -31.09
CA GLY A 289 -0.73 6.86 -32.23
C GLY A 289 -1.27 5.47 -31.88
N PRO A 290 -1.59 4.64 -32.89
CA PRO A 290 -1.94 3.24 -32.69
C PRO A 290 -0.78 2.45 -32.04
N PRO A 291 -1.03 1.28 -31.43
CA PRO A 291 -0.05 0.57 -30.59
C PRO A 291 1.32 0.29 -31.22
N GLU A 292 1.38 0.19 -32.56
CA GLU A 292 2.59 -0.07 -33.34
C GLU A 292 3.50 1.16 -33.49
N ASP A 293 2.92 2.37 -33.41
CA ASP A 293 3.61 3.67 -33.57
C ASP A 293 3.50 4.54 -32.31
N CYS A 294 3.13 3.93 -31.17
CA CYS A 294 2.91 4.63 -29.90
C CYS A 294 4.23 4.82 -29.15
N ASP A 295 4.48 6.02 -28.65
CA ASP A 295 5.56 6.27 -27.69
C ASP A 295 5.10 5.80 -26.31
N TRP A 296 5.75 4.75 -25.81
CA TRP A 296 5.41 4.11 -24.53
C TRP A 296 6.25 4.68 -23.39
N GLU A 297 5.57 5.24 -22.40
CA GLU A 297 6.20 5.72 -21.16
C GLU A 297 5.84 4.78 -20.00
N GLU A 298 6.83 4.39 -19.20
CA GLU A 298 6.63 3.58 -18.00
C GLU A 298 6.14 4.46 -16.85
N THR A 299 5.12 4.02 -16.12
CA THR A 299 4.61 4.74 -14.93
C THR A 299 5.24 4.19 -13.66
N ASP A 300 6.06 4.97 -12.96
CA ASP A 300 6.80 4.51 -11.77
C ASP A 300 5.90 4.14 -10.58
N ASP A 301 4.75 4.79 -10.42
CA ASP A 301 3.79 4.60 -9.31
C ASP A 301 3.16 3.19 -9.22
N THR A 302 3.43 2.32 -10.19
CA THR A 302 2.79 1.00 -10.31
C THR A 302 3.78 -0.17 -10.38
N ASN A 303 5.08 0.10 -10.23
CA ASN A 303 6.10 -0.95 -10.23
C ASN A 303 5.94 -1.86 -9.01
N SER A 304 5.61 -3.13 -9.25
CA SER A 304 5.52 -4.14 -8.18
C SER A 304 6.61 -5.18 -8.34
N TYR A 305 7.38 -5.39 -7.26
CA TYR A 305 8.42 -6.39 -7.16
C TYR A 305 7.96 -7.47 -6.18
N SER A 306 8.14 -8.74 -6.55
CA SER A 306 7.83 -9.86 -5.67
C SER A 306 8.88 -10.95 -5.83
N PHE A 307 9.31 -11.50 -4.71
CA PHE A 307 10.25 -12.62 -4.67
C PHE A 307 9.62 -13.76 -3.89
N SER A 308 9.79 -14.98 -4.38
CA SER A 308 9.18 -16.16 -3.78
C SER A 308 9.98 -17.42 -4.14
N SER A 309 9.54 -18.56 -3.59
CA SER A 309 10.07 -19.88 -3.96
C SER A 309 11.58 -20.03 -3.69
N LEU A 310 11.95 -20.00 -2.41
CA LEU A 310 13.30 -20.32 -1.96
C LEU A 310 13.62 -21.78 -2.32
N THR A 311 14.63 -21.97 -3.16
CA THR A 311 14.99 -23.27 -3.73
C THR A 311 16.46 -23.55 -3.43
N ALA A 312 16.77 -24.77 -2.99
CA ALA A 312 18.15 -25.20 -2.78
C ALA A 312 18.92 -25.22 -4.11
N LEU A 313 20.25 -25.18 -4.05
CA LEU A 313 21.09 -25.17 -5.26
C LEU A 313 20.98 -26.44 -6.12
N ASP A 314 20.37 -27.52 -5.60
CA ASP A 314 20.09 -28.75 -6.32
C ASP A 314 18.69 -28.80 -6.96
N GLY A 315 17.90 -27.73 -6.82
CA GLY A 315 16.55 -27.61 -7.38
C GLY A 315 15.42 -27.97 -6.43
N ARG A 316 15.71 -28.44 -5.20
CA ARG A 316 14.66 -28.74 -4.21
C ARG A 316 14.05 -27.47 -3.65
N VAL A 317 12.75 -27.27 -3.87
CA VAL A 317 12.00 -26.13 -3.29
C VAL A 317 11.90 -26.31 -1.77
N LEU A 318 12.41 -25.33 -1.03
CA LEU A 318 12.41 -25.30 0.44
C LEU A 318 11.16 -24.62 0.96
N VAL A 319 10.87 -23.42 0.47
CA VAL A 319 9.77 -22.57 0.94
C VAL A 319 9.15 -21.79 -0.23
N LYS A 320 7.82 -21.63 -0.25
CA LYS A 320 7.10 -20.89 -1.31
C LYS A 320 6.64 -19.49 -0.92
N SER A 321 6.79 -19.13 0.35
CA SER A 321 6.42 -17.82 0.92
C SER A 321 7.11 -16.66 0.20
N ALA A 322 6.53 -15.47 0.34
CA ALA A 322 7.15 -14.23 -0.15
C ALA A 322 8.45 -13.95 0.61
N ILE A 323 9.44 -13.42 -0.10
CA ILE A 323 10.77 -13.11 0.41
C ILE A 323 10.98 -11.60 0.18
N HIS A 324 11.45 -10.91 1.21
CA HIS A 324 11.84 -9.52 1.09
C HIS A 324 13.34 -9.47 0.75
N LEU A 325 13.70 -8.75 -0.32
CA LEU A 325 15.08 -8.51 -0.71
C LEU A 325 15.30 -7.00 -0.76
N ASP A 326 16.38 -6.54 -0.13
CA ASP A 326 16.75 -5.12 -0.12
C ASP A 326 17.69 -4.79 -1.28
N ASP A 327 17.32 -3.83 -2.14
CA ASP A 327 18.12 -3.40 -3.29
C ASP A 327 19.54 -2.91 -2.91
N SER A 328 19.78 -2.50 -1.66
CA SER A 328 21.12 -2.16 -1.15
C SER A 328 22.08 -3.36 -1.07
N ASN A 329 21.53 -4.58 -1.07
CA ASN A 329 22.25 -5.85 -0.97
C ASN A 329 22.38 -6.56 -2.34
N VAL A 330 22.29 -5.80 -3.43
CA VAL A 330 22.43 -6.33 -4.79
C VAL A 330 23.91 -6.43 -5.16
N LEU A 331 24.36 -7.65 -5.43
CA LEU A 331 25.66 -7.89 -6.05
C LEU A 331 25.59 -7.54 -7.55
N ASN A 332 26.20 -6.42 -7.94
CA ASN A 332 26.07 -5.83 -9.28
C ASN A 332 27.38 -5.80 -10.10
N PRO A 333 27.89 -6.95 -10.56
CA PRO A 333 29.16 -7.03 -11.30
C PRO A 333 29.12 -6.37 -12.70
N ASP A 334 27.95 -6.10 -13.26
CA ASP A 334 27.80 -5.49 -14.59
C ASP A 334 27.47 -4.00 -14.55
N ASP A 335 27.50 -3.38 -13.36
CA ASP A 335 27.14 -1.97 -13.15
C ASP A 335 25.80 -1.60 -13.79
N SER A 336 24.83 -2.52 -13.68
CA SER A 336 23.53 -2.41 -14.32
C SER A 336 22.56 -1.61 -13.46
N THR A 337 21.79 -0.71 -14.07
CA THR A 337 20.72 0.00 -13.37
C THR A 337 19.64 -0.98 -12.89
N LYS A 338 18.81 -0.56 -11.92
CA LYS A 338 17.70 -1.36 -11.42
C LYS A 338 16.82 -1.90 -12.55
N ARG A 339 16.47 -1.05 -13.52
CA ARG A 339 15.67 -1.46 -14.69
C ARG A 339 16.42 -2.44 -15.60
N GLN A 340 17.72 -2.24 -15.82
CA GLN A 340 18.55 -3.12 -16.65
C GLN A 340 18.65 -4.53 -16.07
N ARG A 341 18.74 -4.68 -14.74
CA ARG A 341 18.78 -5.98 -14.06
C ARG A 341 17.56 -6.85 -14.33
N TRP A 342 16.41 -6.26 -14.62
CA TRP A 342 15.15 -6.97 -14.92
C TRP A 342 14.92 -7.23 -16.42
N ARG A 343 15.86 -6.87 -17.30
CA ARG A 343 15.79 -7.22 -18.73
C ARG A 343 15.79 -8.75 -18.93
N GLY A 344 15.25 -9.18 -20.08
CA GLY A 344 15.16 -10.59 -20.46
C GLY A 344 13.70 -11.04 -20.67
N HIS A 345 13.33 -12.18 -20.10
CA HIS A 345 12.00 -12.76 -20.33
C HIS A 345 10.87 -11.87 -19.80
N ARG A 346 9.98 -11.46 -20.72
CA ARG A 346 8.81 -10.65 -20.41
C ARG A 346 7.56 -11.15 -21.12
N THR A 347 6.41 -11.01 -20.45
CA THR A 347 5.09 -11.18 -21.05
C THR A 347 4.42 -9.82 -21.10
N ILE A 348 3.93 -9.42 -22.26
CA ILE A 348 3.26 -8.14 -22.47
C ILE A 348 1.78 -8.41 -22.69
N THR A 349 0.92 -7.78 -21.89
CA THR A 349 -0.52 -7.77 -22.05
C THR A 349 -0.94 -6.37 -22.46
N TYR A 350 -1.60 -6.29 -23.62
CA TYR A 350 -2.13 -5.03 -24.15
C TYR A 350 -3.60 -4.88 -23.76
N GLU A 351 -3.94 -3.72 -23.23
CA GLU A 351 -5.33 -3.30 -23.06
C GLU A 351 -5.62 -2.23 -24.13
N GLY A 352 -6.67 -2.47 -24.92
CA GLY A 352 -7.04 -1.60 -26.04
C GLY A 352 -7.51 -0.21 -25.57
N TYR A 353 -7.84 0.66 -26.53
CA TYR A 353 -8.32 2.02 -26.23
C TYR A 353 -9.50 2.03 -25.25
N LEU A 354 -9.28 2.54 -24.04
CA LEU A 354 -10.29 2.70 -22.99
C LEU A 354 -11.02 4.06 -23.09
N GLY A 355 -11.26 4.54 -24.32
CA GLY A 355 -11.95 5.81 -24.57
C GLY A 355 -11.02 7.02 -24.56
N ASN A 356 -11.16 7.92 -23.58
CA ASN A 356 -10.34 9.15 -23.48
C ASN A 356 -8.93 8.89 -22.93
N GLU A 357 -8.70 7.70 -22.39
CA GLU A 357 -7.40 7.24 -21.92
C GLU A 357 -6.70 6.51 -23.09
N GLY A 358 -5.44 6.88 -23.35
CA GLY A 358 -4.58 6.28 -24.37
C GLY A 358 -4.34 4.79 -24.12
N PRO A 359 -3.74 4.07 -25.07
CA PRO A 359 -3.52 2.63 -24.94
C PRO A 359 -2.59 2.33 -23.76
N THR A 360 -2.88 1.27 -23.02
CA THR A 360 -2.05 0.80 -21.90
C THR A 360 -1.48 -0.57 -22.22
N LYS A 361 -0.28 -0.85 -21.70
CA LYS A 361 0.27 -2.21 -21.68
C LYS A 361 0.88 -2.51 -20.32
N ASP A 362 0.61 -3.71 -19.83
CA ASP A 362 1.24 -4.25 -18.64
C ASP A 362 2.32 -5.25 -19.09
N THR A 363 3.54 -5.09 -18.57
CA THR A 363 4.66 -5.98 -18.85
C THR A 363 5.09 -6.67 -17.56
N ARG A 364 5.05 -8.00 -17.56
CA ARG A 364 5.55 -8.85 -16.47
C ARG A 364 6.91 -9.43 -16.85
N TYR A 365 7.93 -9.12 -16.05
CA TYR A 365 9.27 -9.69 -16.14
C TYR A 365 9.43 -10.82 -15.12
N GLU A 366 10.08 -11.92 -15.52
CA GLU A 366 10.41 -13.02 -14.63
C GLU A 366 11.90 -13.32 -14.65
N LYS A 367 12.50 -13.50 -13.47
CA LYS A 367 13.93 -13.79 -13.35
C LYS A 367 14.23 -14.68 -12.16
N TYR A 368 15.32 -15.44 -12.25
CA TYR A 368 15.88 -16.16 -11.10
C TYR A 368 17.08 -15.39 -10.54
N LEU A 369 17.26 -15.49 -9.23
CA LEU A 369 18.34 -14.84 -8.50
C LEU A 369 19.08 -15.88 -7.66
N LEU A 370 20.37 -15.64 -7.43
CA LEU A 370 21.10 -16.26 -6.34
C LEU A 370 20.92 -15.40 -5.09
N LEU A 371 20.47 -15.98 -3.99
CA LEU A 371 20.42 -15.35 -2.66
C LEU A 371 21.47 -16.01 -1.77
N ALA A 372 22.32 -15.24 -1.12
CA ALA A 372 23.32 -15.74 -0.18
C ALA A 372 23.06 -15.17 1.22
N TRP A 373 22.83 -16.07 2.18
CA TRP A 373 22.69 -15.71 3.59
C TRP A 373 23.88 -16.21 4.39
N PRO A 374 24.42 -15.42 5.33
CA PRO A 374 25.41 -15.91 6.28
C PRO A 374 24.89 -17.18 6.98
N THR A 375 25.73 -18.21 7.10
CA THR A 375 25.34 -19.51 7.65
C THR A 375 24.76 -19.38 9.07
N GLN A 376 25.20 -18.38 9.84
CA GLN A 376 24.73 -18.10 11.20
C GLN A 376 23.25 -17.71 11.25
N THR A 377 22.74 -16.98 10.26
CA THR A 377 21.35 -16.50 10.22
C THR A 377 20.46 -17.30 9.27
N ALA A 378 21.04 -18.11 8.38
CA ALA A 378 20.33 -18.79 7.31
C ALA A 378 19.22 -19.73 7.81
N GLU A 379 19.47 -20.53 8.85
CA GLU A 379 18.45 -21.43 9.39
C GLU A 379 17.27 -20.69 10.04
N ASP A 380 17.55 -19.61 10.77
CA ASP A 380 16.54 -18.78 11.43
C ASP A 380 15.65 -18.10 10.38
N ARG A 381 16.25 -17.58 9.31
CA ARG A 381 15.52 -17.01 8.17
C ARG A 381 14.65 -18.05 7.46
N ILE A 382 15.15 -19.27 7.25
CA ILE A 382 14.33 -20.37 6.69
C ILE A 382 13.14 -20.68 7.62
N LEU A 383 13.38 -20.77 8.93
CA LEU A 383 12.35 -21.05 9.92
C LEU A 383 11.26 -19.98 9.91
N ALA A 384 11.64 -18.70 9.85
CA ALA A 384 10.71 -17.58 9.71
C ALA A 384 9.88 -17.67 8.41
N LEU A 385 10.52 -17.95 7.28
CA LEU A 385 9.80 -18.08 6.00
C LEU A 385 8.88 -19.31 5.92
N ALA A 386 9.28 -20.44 6.52
CA ALA A 386 8.51 -21.67 6.56
C ALA A 386 7.30 -21.59 7.51
N GLY A 387 7.34 -20.63 8.45
CA GLY A 387 6.33 -20.36 9.46
C GLY A 387 6.66 -21.06 10.78
N VAL A 388 6.92 -20.27 11.82
CA VAL A 388 7.37 -20.74 13.14
C VAL A 388 6.29 -21.61 13.79
N LYS A 389 5.02 -21.22 13.70
CA LYS A 389 3.89 -22.05 14.19
C LYS A 389 3.88 -23.45 13.57
N SER A 390 4.05 -23.56 12.25
CA SER A 390 3.97 -24.83 11.52
C SER A 390 5.09 -25.76 11.98
N HIS A 391 6.31 -25.23 12.08
CA HIS A 391 7.45 -25.96 12.60
C HIS A 391 7.24 -26.39 14.05
N PHE A 392 6.78 -25.49 14.92
CA PHE A 392 6.48 -25.79 16.33
C PHE A 392 5.45 -26.92 16.46
N THR A 393 4.37 -26.86 15.68
CA THR A 393 3.31 -27.89 15.71
C THR A 393 3.83 -29.25 15.24
N SER A 394 4.67 -29.27 14.18
CA SER A 394 5.31 -30.49 13.70
C SER A 394 6.28 -31.09 14.72
N MET A 395 7.09 -30.25 15.37
CA MET A 395 8.00 -30.64 16.45
C MET A 395 7.24 -31.28 17.62
N LEU A 396 6.12 -30.67 18.06
CA LEU A 396 5.27 -31.25 19.11
C LEU A 396 4.66 -32.60 18.67
N SER A 397 4.21 -32.69 17.42
CA SER A 397 3.61 -33.92 16.86
C SER A 397 4.62 -35.06 16.74
N ALA A 398 5.91 -34.74 16.57
CA ALA A 398 7.01 -35.68 16.56
C ALA A 398 7.46 -36.16 17.97
N GLY A 399 6.78 -35.70 19.03
CA GLY A 399 7.08 -36.10 20.41
C GLY A 399 8.28 -35.37 21.03
N ALA A 400 8.49 -34.10 20.66
CA ALA A 400 9.56 -33.28 21.24
C ALA A 400 9.49 -33.21 22.78
N SER A 401 10.66 -33.27 23.42
CA SER A 401 10.79 -33.16 24.86
C SER A 401 10.55 -31.73 25.35
N THR A 402 10.27 -31.57 26.65
CA THR A 402 10.14 -30.25 27.27
C THR A 402 11.43 -29.41 27.18
N ASP A 403 12.60 -30.06 27.16
CA ASP A 403 13.89 -29.40 26.93
C ASP A 403 14.03 -28.88 25.49
N ALA A 404 13.57 -29.65 24.49
CA ALA A 404 13.56 -29.22 23.09
C ALA A 404 12.63 -28.00 22.90
N VAL A 405 11.47 -27.99 23.58
CA VAL A 405 10.57 -26.83 23.60
C VAL A 405 11.25 -25.60 24.20
N ARG A 406 11.95 -25.73 25.33
CA ARG A 406 12.70 -24.60 25.92
C ARG A 406 13.76 -24.05 24.97
N LYS A 407 14.57 -24.92 24.36
CA LYS A 407 15.60 -24.51 23.39
C LYS A 407 14.99 -23.81 22.18
N PHE A 408 13.84 -24.29 21.70
CA PHE A 408 13.13 -23.67 20.60
C PHE A 408 12.63 -22.27 20.99
N VAL A 409 12.00 -22.10 22.15
CA VAL A 409 11.55 -20.78 22.62
C VAL A 409 12.73 -19.82 22.81
N GLN A 410 13.86 -20.30 23.36
CA GLN A 410 15.08 -19.49 23.46
C GLN A 410 15.61 -19.04 22.09
N ARG A 411 15.51 -19.90 21.06
CA ARG A 411 15.85 -19.55 19.68
C ARG A 411 14.92 -18.45 19.16
N ILE A 412 13.61 -18.54 19.38
CA ILE A 412 12.65 -17.51 18.96
C ILE A 412 12.90 -16.16 19.64
N VAL A 413 13.21 -16.14 20.94
CA VAL A 413 13.57 -14.90 21.65
C VAL A 413 14.80 -14.25 21.02
N LYS A 414 15.82 -15.05 20.66
CA LYS A 414 17.01 -14.52 19.95
C LYS A 414 16.65 -13.99 18.57
N MET A 415 15.77 -14.67 17.85
CA MET A 415 15.30 -14.24 16.52
C MET A 415 14.52 -12.91 16.59
N GLU A 416 13.70 -12.71 17.63
CA GLU A 416 12.97 -11.45 17.85
C GLU A 416 13.94 -10.30 18.15
N VAL A 417 14.94 -10.53 19.01
CA VAL A 417 16.00 -9.54 19.30
C VAL A 417 16.81 -9.20 18.04
N ALA A 418 17.03 -10.17 17.16
CA ALA A 418 17.72 -9.99 15.89
C ALA A 418 16.83 -9.42 14.76
N GLY A 419 15.53 -9.18 15.01
CA GLY A 419 14.58 -8.66 14.01
C GLY A 419 14.23 -9.65 12.88
N THR A 420 14.59 -10.93 13.00
CA THR A 420 14.29 -11.98 12.00
C THR A 420 12.94 -12.68 12.26
N PHE A 421 12.36 -12.45 13.43
CA PHE A 421 11.04 -12.90 13.82
C PHE A 421 10.24 -11.71 14.30
N ASP A 422 9.06 -11.54 13.74
CA ASP A 422 8.11 -10.53 14.19
C ASP A 422 6.98 -11.20 14.98
N SER A 423 6.99 -10.97 16.29
CA SER A 423 5.98 -11.48 17.21
C SER A 423 4.59 -10.88 16.94
N GLU A 424 4.49 -9.73 16.25
CA GLU A 424 3.23 -9.08 15.90
C GLU A 424 2.46 -9.88 14.85
N THR A 425 3.16 -10.37 13.82
CA THR A 425 2.57 -11.15 12.72
C THR A 425 2.38 -12.62 13.06
N GLU A 426 3.19 -13.19 13.96
CA GLU A 426 3.18 -14.60 14.38
C GLU A 426 2.30 -14.89 15.62
N ASN A 427 1.23 -14.13 15.83
CA ASN A 427 0.26 -14.31 16.92
C ASN A 427 -0.28 -15.75 17.08
N ALA A 428 -0.35 -16.50 15.98
CA ALA A 428 -0.82 -17.88 15.97
C ALA A 428 0.20 -18.87 16.57
N PHE A 429 1.51 -18.59 16.52
CA PHE A 429 2.53 -19.33 17.25
C PHE A 429 2.40 -19.10 18.75
N GLY A 430 2.28 -17.84 19.19
CA GLY A 430 2.11 -17.50 20.61
C GLY A 430 0.95 -18.26 21.26
N ARG A 431 -0.22 -18.33 20.59
CA ARG A 431 -1.36 -19.12 21.09
C ARG A 431 -1.06 -20.62 21.19
N ALA A 432 -0.37 -21.19 20.21
CA ALA A 432 0.02 -22.59 20.23
C ALA A 432 1.02 -22.89 21.37
N LEU A 433 1.98 -22.00 21.59
CA LEU A 433 2.95 -22.09 22.68
C LEU A 433 2.24 -22.05 24.03
N TYR A 434 1.37 -21.07 24.26
CA TYR A 434 0.62 -20.96 25.52
C TYR A 434 -0.23 -22.21 25.80
N LYS A 435 -0.98 -22.69 24.79
CA LYS A 435 -1.79 -23.91 24.93
C LYS A 435 -0.94 -25.11 25.34
N HIS A 436 0.27 -25.23 24.81
CA HIS A 436 1.18 -26.31 25.19
C HIS A 436 1.72 -26.14 26.62
N ILE A 437 2.14 -24.92 27.00
CA ILE A 437 2.57 -24.60 28.37
C ILE A 437 1.46 -24.94 29.38
N ALA A 438 0.22 -24.50 29.13
CA ALA A 438 -0.92 -24.77 29.99
C ALA A 438 -1.24 -26.27 30.13
N SER A 439 -0.94 -27.07 29.11
CA SER A 439 -1.12 -28.53 29.13
C SER A 439 0.00 -29.30 29.85
N VAL A 440 1.16 -28.66 30.08
CA VAL A 440 2.37 -29.31 30.62
C VAL A 440 2.93 -28.46 31.76
N SER A 441 2.59 -28.82 33.00
CA SER A 441 2.94 -28.06 34.22
C SER A 441 4.44 -27.81 34.40
N THR A 442 5.30 -28.69 33.86
CA THR A 442 6.77 -28.51 33.90
C THR A 442 7.29 -27.39 33.02
N LEU A 443 6.46 -26.79 32.16
CA LEU A 443 6.83 -25.67 31.28
C LEU A 443 6.32 -24.30 31.80
N ASN A 444 5.74 -24.25 33.01
CA ASN A 444 5.26 -23.01 33.61
C ASN A 444 6.37 -21.94 33.78
N ASP A 445 7.64 -22.34 33.76
CA ASP A 445 8.79 -21.43 33.73
C ASP A 445 8.87 -20.57 32.45
N LEU A 446 8.19 -20.97 31.37
CA LEU A 446 8.12 -20.23 30.11
C LEU A 446 7.00 -19.18 30.08
N ILE A 447 6.12 -19.14 31.09
CA ILE A 447 5.01 -18.17 31.13
C ILE A 447 5.53 -16.71 31.08
N PRO A 448 6.56 -16.31 31.85
CA PRO A 448 7.11 -14.96 31.73
C PRO A 448 7.68 -14.67 30.33
N VAL A 449 8.40 -15.63 29.73
CA VAL A 449 8.97 -15.49 28.39
C VAL A 449 7.88 -15.33 27.33
N TYR A 450 6.78 -16.06 27.47
CA TYR A 450 5.60 -15.89 26.61
C TYR A 450 5.04 -14.47 26.67
N PHE A 451 4.93 -13.88 27.86
CA PHE A 451 4.48 -12.51 28.00
C PHE A 451 5.51 -11.49 27.52
N ASP A 452 6.80 -11.76 27.68
CA ASP A 452 7.85 -10.88 27.15
C ASP A 452 7.79 -10.84 25.61
N LEU A 453 7.66 -12.00 24.93
CA LEU A 453 7.43 -12.12 23.47
C LEU A 453 6.11 -11.45 22.99
N LYS A 454 5.17 -11.18 23.90
CA LYS A 454 3.87 -10.56 23.63
C LYS A 454 3.83 -9.07 23.97
N SER A 455 4.64 -8.63 24.94
CA SER A 455 4.67 -7.28 25.49
C SER A 455 5.39 -6.27 24.59
N SER A 456 6.16 -6.75 23.62
CA SER A 456 6.84 -5.96 22.58
C SER A 456 5.87 -5.25 21.64
N SER A 457 4.58 -5.62 21.60
CA SER A 457 3.61 -4.95 20.74
C SER A 457 2.21 -4.75 21.33
N SER A 458 1.74 -3.52 21.18
CA SER A 458 0.35 -3.10 21.42
C SER A 458 -0.69 -3.81 20.54
N SER A 459 -0.23 -4.50 19.48
CA SER A 459 -1.05 -5.15 18.45
C SER A 459 -1.39 -6.62 18.74
N ALA A 460 -0.69 -7.26 19.68
CA ALA A 460 -0.85 -8.70 19.94
C ALA A 460 -2.21 -9.12 20.54
N TYR A 461 -3.02 -8.15 20.98
CA TYR A 461 -4.42 -8.35 21.43
C TYR A 461 -5.45 -7.82 20.42
N LEU A 462 -5.03 -7.21 19.29
CA LEU A 462 -5.92 -6.44 18.42
C LEU A 462 -6.64 -7.22 17.31
N TYR A 463 -6.34 -8.51 17.06
CA TYR A 463 -6.97 -9.21 15.92
C TYR A 463 -8.01 -10.27 16.29
N ARG A 464 -9.27 -9.89 16.08
CA ARG A 464 -10.45 -10.75 15.98
C ARG A 464 -10.50 -11.29 14.55
N SER A 465 -10.15 -12.55 14.34
CA SER A 465 -10.47 -13.26 13.10
C SER A 465 -11.76 -14.03 13.32
N ASP A 466 -12.72 -13.89 12.41
CA ASP A 466 -14.05 -14.53 12.40
C ASP A 466 -14.02 -16.08 12.27
N ALA A 467 -12.91 -16.72 12.62
CA ALA A 467 -12.70 -18.16 12.54
C ALA A 467 -12.16 -18.69 13.89
N GLU A 468 -13.11 -19.16 14.72
CA GLU A 468 -13.02 -19.92 15.98
C GLU A 468 -13.47 -19.18 17.26
N PRO A 469 -14.31 -19.82 18.11
CA PRO A 469 -14.83 -19.24 19.35
C PRO A 469 -13.83 -19.47 20.49
N ALA A 470 -12.69 -18.78 20.46
CA ALA A 470 -11.83 -18.69 21.64
C ALA A 470 -12.15 -17.38 22.38
N THR A 471 -12.52 -17.48 23.66
CA THR A 471 -12.68 -16.31 24.53
C THR A 471 -11.37 -15.50 24.55
N PRO A 472 -11.40 -14.20 24.19
CA PRO A 472 -10.21 -13.36 24.23
C PRO A 472 -9.68 -13.23 25.66
N PHE A 473 -8.35 -13.07 25.82
CA PHE A 473 -7.67 -12.93 27.13
C PHE A 473 -7.70 -14.14 28.08
N MET A 474 -8.05 -15.35 27.58
CA MET A 474 -8.02 -16.57 28.40
C MET A 474 -6.65 -16.89 28.98
N ASP A 475 -5.58 -16.53 28.27
CA ASP A 475 -4.20 -16.62 28.72
C ASP A 475 -3.97 -15.79 29.99
N ILE A 476 -4.44 -14.53 30.01
CA ILE A 476 -4.37 -13.65 31.17
C ILE A 476 -5.23 -14.20 32.32
N ILE A 477 -6.47 -14.63 32.03
CA ILE A 477 -7.39 -15.18 33.04
C ILE A 477 -6.83 -16.45 33.70
N GLN A 478 -6.19 -17.33 32.93
CA GLN A 478 -5.57 -18.56 33.44
C GLN A 478 -4.28 -18.29 34.22
N VAL A 479 -3.49 -17.29 33.81
CA VAL A 479 -2.27 -16.90 34.55
C VAL A 479 -2.64 -16.22 35.86
N ALA A 480 -3.70 -15.41 35.88
CA ALA A 480 -4.23 -14.79 37.10
C ALA A 480 -4.74 -15.81 38.14
N GLN A 481 -5.08 -17.04 37.74
CA GLN A 481 -5.37 -18.13 38.68
C GLN A 481 -4.12 -18.68 39.36
N GLN A 482 -2.94 -18.53 38.74
CA GLN A 482 -1.68 -19.00 39.29
C GLN A 482 -1.03 -17.88 40.11
N SER A 483 -1.36 -17.80 41.42
CA SER A 483 -0.94 -16.69 42.30
C SER A 483 0.55 -16.34 42.19
N ARG A 484 1.43 -17.35 42.15
CA ARG A 484 2.90 -17.16 42.07
C ARG A 484 3.37 -16.55 40.75
N SER A 485 2.73 -16.89 39.64
CA SER A 485 3.05 -16.36 38.30
C SER A 485 2.47 -14.96 38.12
N TRP A 486 1.25 -14.75 38.63
CA TRP A 486 0.55 -13.46 38.60
C TRP A 486 1.30 -12.39 39.39
N GLU A 487 1.79 -12.69 40.60
CA GLU A 487 2.55 -11.72 41.42
C GLU A 487 3.76 -11.11 40.69
N THR A 488 4.44 -11.89 39.84
CA THR A 488 5.57 -11.42 39.02
C THR A 488 5.20 -10.71 37.73
N LEU A 489 4.02 -10.97 37.17
CA LEU A 489 3.62 -10.53 35.83
C LEU A 489 2.53 -9.48 35.84
N GLU A 490 1.81 -9.32 36.95
CA GLU A 490 0.64 -8.46 37.08
C GLU A 490 0.94 -7.02 36.64
N GLU A 491 2.00 -6.40 37.16
CA GLU A 491 2.34 -5.01 36.79
C GLU A 491 2.65 -4.87 35.30
N LYS A 492 3.44 -5.79 34.74
CA LYS A 492 3.75 -5.83 33.29
C LYS A 492 2.50 -6.01 32.43
N VAL A 493 1.63 -6.95 32.80
CA VAL A 493 0.39 -7.22 32.06
C VAL A 493 -0.52 -6.02 32.12
N ILE A 494 -0.72 -5.41 33.29
CA ILE A 494 -1.58 -4.23 33.46
C ILE A 494 -1.02 -3.03 32.67
N ASP A 495 0.28 -2.76 32.75
CA ASP A 495 0.90 -1.64 32.02
C ASP A 495 0.85 -1.82 30.49
N ALA A 496 0.81 -3.05 29.96
CA ALA A 496 0.62 -3.30 28.53
C ALA A 496 -0.73 -2.80 27.99
N PHE A 497 -1.74 -2.60 28.86
CA PHE A 497 -3.03 -2.01 28.49
C PHE A 497 -3.07 -0.48 28.65
N ALA A 498 -2.00 0.15 29.13
CA ALA A 498 -1.93 1.60 29.24
C ALA A 498 -2.04 2.25 27.85
N GLY A 499 -2.90 3.27 27.72
CA GLY A 499 -3.17 3.94 26.44
C GLY A 499 -4.13 3.19 25.50
N HIS A 500 -4.52 1.93 25.81
CA HIS A 500 -5.36 1.09 24.95
C HIS A 500 -6.80 0.93 25.45
N THR A 501 -7.53 2.03 25.52
CA THR A 501 -8.89 2.14 26.10
C THR A 501 -9.86 1.00 25.71
N LEU A 502 -9.95 0.64 24.42
CA LEU A 502 -10.85 -0.43 23.95
C LEU A 502 -10.47 -1.82 24.48
N LEU A 503 -9.17 -2.12 24.49
CA LEU A 503 -8.64 -3.40 24.97
C LEU A 503 -8.81 -3.53 26.48
N THR A 504 -8.56 -2.44 27.23
CA THR A 504 -8.78 -2.39 28.68
C THR A 504 -10.21 -2.76 29.04
N PHE A 505 -11.21 -2.21 28.34
CA PHE A 505 -12.61 -2.59 28.56
C PHE A 505 -12.93 -4.03 28.15
N GLY A 506 -12.31 -4.52 27.06
CA GLY A 506 -12.43 -5.92 26.65
C GLY A 506 -11.97 -6.88 27.75
N LEU A 507 -10.78 -6.64 28.33
CA LEU A 507 -10.27 -7.44 29.44
C LEU A 507 -11.14 -7.31 30.70
N MET A 508 -11.62 -6.12 31.04
CA MET A 508 -12.50 -5.91 32.20
C MET A 508 -13.81 -6.69 32.09
N GLU A 509 -14.42 -6.77 30.91
CA GLU A 509 -15.64 -7.58 30.69
C GLU A 509 -15.35 -9.06 30.87
N GLU A 510 -14.32 -9.59 30.22
CA GLU A 510 -13.94 -11.01 30.32
C GLU A 510 -13.54 -11.41 31.74
N VAL A 511 -12.83 -10.56 32.48
CA VAL A 511 -12.51 -10.79 33.91
C VAL A 511 -13.78 -10.83 34.76
N LYS A 512 -14.76 -9.97 34.49
CA LYS A 512 -16.04 -9.97 35.21
C LYS A 512 -16.85 -11.23 34.91
N GLU A 513 -16.92 -11.62 33.63
CA GLU A 513 -17.67 -12.79 33.13
C GLU A 513 -16.98 -14.13 33.44
N SER A 514 -15.68 -14.13 33.72
CA SER A 514 -14.91 -15.33 34.05
C SER A 514 -15.52 -16.14 35.18
N THR A 515 -15.77 -17.43 34.97
CA THR A 515 -16.25 -18.34 36.03
C THR A 515 -15.14 -18.94 36.88
N VAL A 516 -13.88 -18.66 36.53
CA VAL A 516 -12.70 -19.36 37.09
C VAL A 516 -11.93 -18.50 38.09
N LEU A 517 -12.03 -17.16 38.00
CA LEU A 517 -11.41 -16.24 38.95
C LEU A 517 -12.29 -16.04 40.20
N GLU A 518 -11.66 -15.98 41.37
CA GLU A 518 -12.34 -15.61 42.61
C GLU A 518 -12.78 -14.13 42.59
N THR A 519 -13.87 -13.80 43.28
CA THR A 519 -14.46 -12.46 43.29
C THR A 519 -13.47 -11.38 43.72
N GLU A 520 -12.63 -11.66 44.72
CA GLU A 520 -11.62 -10.71 45.21
C GLU A 520 -10.56 -10.42 44.15
N MET A 521 -10.07 -11.44 43.44
CA MET A 521 -9.09 -11.27 42.36
C MET A 521 -9.69 -10.47 41.19
N LYS A 522 -10.95 -10.72 40.83
CA LYS A 522 -11.65 -9.94 39.79
C LYS A 522 -11.71 -8.46 40.15
N GLU A 523 -12.07 -8.14 41.38
CA GLU A 523 -12.16 -6.77 41.87
C GLU A 523 -10.78 -6.09 41.87
N GLN A 524 -9.72 -6.80 42.27
CA GLN A 524 -8.35 -6.29 42.26
C GLN A 524 -7.87 -5.97 40.84
N ILE A 525 -8.06 -6.88 39.88
CA ILE A 525 -7.65 -6.67 38.47
C ILE A 525 -8.44 -5.50 37.87
N VAL A 526 -9.77 -5.48 38.05
CA VAL A 526 -10.62 -4.39 37.54
C VAL A 526 -10.22 -3.05 38.15
N LYS A 527 -9.90 -3.00 39.45
CA LYS A 527 -9.43 -1.76 40.11
C LYS A 527 -8.10 -1.27 39.54
N LYS A 528 -7.14 -2.17 39.26
CA LYS A 528 -5.86 -1.80 38.66
C LYS A 528 -6.01 -1.33 37.21
N LEU A 529 -6.84 -1.99 36.41
CA LEU A 529 -7.17 -1.54 35.04
C LEU A 529 -7.86 -0.17 35.04
N LEU A 530 -8.75 0.10 36.00
CA LEU A 530 -9.33 1.44 36.20
C LEU A 530 -8.27 2.49 36.59
N GLY A 531 -7.20 2.07 37.26
CA GLY A 531 -6.05 2.90 37.60
C GLY A 531 -5.14 3.29 36.43
N LEU A 532 -5.41 2.80 35.21
CA LEU A 532 -4.66 3.17 33.99
C LEU A 532 -5.19 4.45 33.33
N PHE A 533 -6.48 4.75 33.49
CA PHE A 533 -7.11 5.94 32.90
C PHE A 533 -6.54 7.31 33.33
N PRO A 534 -5.93 7.47 34.53
CA PRO A 534 -5.18 8.67 34.88
C PRO A 534 -3.88 8.89 34.08
N ARG A 535 -3.28 7.83 33.53
CA ARG A 535 -1.98 7.86 32.83
C ARG A 535 -2.21 8.12 31.33
N GLN A 536 -1.82 9.32 30.87
CA GLN A 536 -1.68 9.78 29.47
C GLN A 536 -2.66 9.21 28.42
N ILE A 537 -3.56 10.08 27.94
CA ILE A 537 -4.36 9.81 26.75
C ILE A 537 -3.55 10.27 25.53
N SER A 538 -2.94 9.33 24.81
CA SER A 538 -2.26 9.66 23.55
C SER A 538 -3.31 9.99 22.48
N SER A 539 -3.24 11.20 21.91
CA SER A 539 -4.16 11.64 20.85
C SER A 539 -3.90 10.97 19.50
N SER A 540 -2.88 10.10 19.39
CA SER A 540 -2.40 9.51 18.14
C SER A 540 -3.18 8.26 17.67
N GLY A 541 -4.29 7.88 18.31
CA GLY A 541 -4.98 6.62 18.05
C GLY A 541 -6.51 6.68 18.11
N ILE A 542 -7.14 7.76 17.63
CA ILE A 542 -8.61 7.85 17.58
C ILE A 542 -9.13 6.81 16.57
N PRO A 543 -9.91 5.80 16.99
CA PRO A 543 -10.44 4.81 16.06
C PRO A 543 -11.44 5.46 15.09
N GLU A 544 -11.42 5.08 13.82
CA GLU A 544 -12.39 5.53 12.81
C GLU A 544 -13.46 4.46 12.52
N GLY A 545 -14.60 4.88 11.97
CA GLY A 545 -15.67 3.95 11.56
C GLY A 545 -16.32 3.16 12.70
N ARG A 546 -16.49 1.85 12.53
CA ARG A 546 -17.20 0.96 13.49
C ARG A 546 -16.54 0.93 14.87
N SER A 547 -15.22 0.96 14.95
CA SER A 547 -14.47 0.92 16.21
C SER A 547 -14.74 2.16 17.08
N LYS A 548 -14.99 3.31 16.46
CA LYS A 548 -15.38 4.55 17.15
C LYS A 548 -16.72 4.42 17.87
N ASN A 549 -17.71 3.79 17.22
CA ASN A 549 -19.04 3.57 17.79
C ASN A 549 -19.00 2.56 18.95
N VAL A 550 -18.21 1.49 18.82
CA VAL A 550 -18.01 0.51 19.89
C VAL A 550 -17.28 1.15 21.08
N LEU A 551 -16.24 1.94 20.84
CA LEU A 551 -15.53 2.69 21.87
C LEU A 551 -16.46 3.66 22.60
N GLN A 552 -17.28 4.41 21.86
CA GLN A 552 -18.27 5.31 22.46
C GLN A 552 -19.20 4.56 23.43
N LEU A 553 -19.81 3.46 22.97
CA LEU A 553 -20.77 2.70 23.77
C LEU A 553 -20.13 2.10 25.03
N LYS A 554 -18.97 1.49 24.90
CA LYS A 554 -18.26 0.87 26.04
C LYS A 554 -17.79 1.90 27.05
N LEU A 555 -17.14 2.98 26.59
CA LEU A 555 -16.62 4.02 27.46
C LEU A 555 -17.75 4.79 28.16
N TRP A 556 -18.85 5.09 27.45
CA TRP A 556 -20.02 5.72 28.05
C TRP A 556 -20.71 4.83 29.08
N SER A 557 -20.89 3.54 28.79
CA SER A 557 -21.41 2.57 29.76
C SER A 557 -20.52 2.47 31.00
N ALA A 558 -19.20 2.50 30.84
CA ALA A 558 -18.26 2.48 31.95
C ALA A 558 -18.33 3.74 32.81
N VAL A 559 -18.44 4.92 32.21
CA VAL A 559 -18.66 6.19 32.93
C VAL A 559 -19.94 6.11 33.78
N LEU A 560 -21.04 5.60 33.22
CA LEU A 560 -22.31 5.45 33.93
C LEU A 560 -22.24 4.44 35.07
N ALA A 561 -21.58 3.30 34.85
CA ALA A 561 -21.46 2.25 35.87
C ALA A 561 -20.61 2.67 37.08
N ASN A 562 -19.75 3.68 36.91
CA ASN A 562 -18.82 4.16 37.93
C ASN A 562 -19.22 5.54 38.49
N GLU A 563 -20.45 6.00 38.26
CA GLU A 563 -20.98 7.26 38.80
C GLU A 563 -20.89 7.29 40.34
N GLY A 564 -20.12 8.24 40.89
CA GLY A 564 -19.86 8.35 42.34
C GLY A 564 -18.62 7.60 42.86
N SER A 565 -17.86 6.91 42.00
CA SER A 565 -16.58 6.28 42.36
C SER A 565 -15.37 7.22 42.19
N GLU A 566 -14.22 6.85 42.75
CA GLU A 566 -12.95 7.58 42.54
C GLU A 566 -12.53 7.65 41.06
N SER A 567 -12.83 6.61 40.27
CA SER A 567 -12.48 6.54 38.83
C SER A 567 -13.44 7.31 37.92
N PHE A 568 -14.55 7.83 38.44
CA PHE A 568 -15.58 8.52 37.64
C PHE A 568 -15.02 9.70 36.85
N ASN A 569 -14.23 10.54 37.53
CA ASN A 569 -13.68 11.76 36.93
C ASN A 569 -12.62 11.43 35.87
N ASP A 570 -11.83 10.38 36.06
CA ASP A 570 -10.81 9.95 35.11
C ASP A 570 -11.40 9.31 33.85
N LEU A 571 -12.46 8.51 34.01
CA LEU A 571 -13.24 7.99 32.89
C LEU A 571 -13.94 9.12 32.12
N ALA A 572 -14.45 10.13 32.81
CA ALA A 572 -15.04 11.31 32.17
C ALA A 572 -13.99 12.11 31.37
N ARG A 573 -12.78 12.32 31.91
CA ARG A 573 -11.66 12.94 31.16
C ARG A 573 -11.29 12.13 29.93
N THR A 574 -11.19 10.81 30.07
CA THR A 574 -10.91 9.89 28.96
C THR A 574 -11.97 9.99 27.88
N TYR A 575 -13.26 9.99 28.26
CA TYR A 575 -14.37 10.17 27.34
C TYR A 575 -14.26 11.47 26.54
N ILE A 576 -13.95 12.58 27.19
CA ILE A 576 -13.81 13.88 26.54
C ILE A 576 -12.56 13.98 25.67
N ALA A 577 -11.47 13.29 26.00
CA ALA A 577 -10.30 13.28 25.12
C ALA A 577 -10.58 12.63 23.75
N TYR A 578 -11.38 11.54 23.71
CA TYR A 578 -11.80 10.92 22.45
C TYR A 578 -12.99 11.64 21.79
N PHE A 579 -13.90 12.19 22.59
CA PHE A 579 -15.13 12.85 22.14
C PHE A 579 -15.26 14.27 22.72
N PRO A 580 -14.41 15.22 22.29
CA PRO A 580 -14.28 16.52 22.95
C PRO A 580 -15.52 17.43 22.83
N ARG A 581 -16.38 17.18 21.83
CA ARG A 581 -17.70 17.85 21.69
C ARG A 581 -18.87 16.97 22.15
N GLY A 582 -18.60 15.82 22.75
CA GLY A 582 -19.56 14.74 22.96
C GLY A 582 -19.75 13.91 21.69
N ALA A 583 -20.04 12.62 21.85
CA ALA A 583 -20.07 11.69 20.72
C ALA A 583 -21.26 11.92 19.76
N HIS A 584 -22.32 12.57 20.25
CA HIS A 584 -23.50 12.94 19.46
C HIS A 584 -23.47 14.38 18.91
N ALA A 585 -22.30 15.01 18.79
CA ALA A 585 -22.18 16.41 18.34
C ALA A 585 -22.55 16.65 16.87
N ILE A 586 -22.36 15.65 16.00
CA ILE A 586 -22.40 15.77 14.53
C ILE A 586 -23.65 15.11 13.90
N SER A 587 -24.49 14.42 14.68
CA SER A 587 -25.60 13.61 14.14
C SER A 587 -26.70 14.46 13.46
N GLN A 588 -26.91 14.23 12.17
CA GLN A 588 -28.07 14.71 11.37
C GLN A 588 -29.39 13.99 11.73
N THR A 589 -29.41 13.08 12.69
CA THR A 589 -30.60 12.32 13.08
C THR A 589 -31.00 12.62 14.52
N TYR A 590 -32.18 13.22 14.67
CA TYR A 590 -32.87 13.62 15.90
C TYR A 590 -32.13 14.65 16.78
N ASP A 591 -32.56 15.91 16.66
CA ASP A 591 -32.15 17.07 17.49
C ASP A 591 -32.09 16.73 19.00
N ASN A 592 -32.94 15.82 19.49
CA ASN A 592 -33.07 15.46 20.91
C ASN A 592 -31.90 14.66 21.51
N GLN A 593 -30.97 14.11 20.72
CA GLN A 593 -29.79 13.40 21.25
C GLN A 593 -28.51 14.23 21.26
N ARG A 594 -28.51 15.41 20.61
CA ARG A 594 -27.34 16.28 20.52
C ARG A 594 -26.91 16.73 21.92
N PHE A 595 -25.63 16.50 22.25
CA PHE A 595 -25.00 16.82 23.54
C PHE A 595 -25.57 16.11 24.78
N LYS A 596 -26.38 15.05 24.63
CA LYS A 596 -26.99 14.34 25.77
C LYS A 596 -25.96 13.92 26.83
N ASP A 597 -24.80 13.43 26.38
CA ASP A 597 -23.72 12.95 27.24
C ASP A 597 -23.07 14.10 28.01
N LEU A 598 -22.74 15.18 27.31
CA LEU A 598 -22.17 16.40 27.90
C LEU A 598 -23.11 17.03 28.93
N LEU A 599 -24.40 17.09 28.62
CA LEU A 599 -25.41 17.64 29.53
C LEU A 599 -25.54 16.81 30.82
N ARG A 600 -25.31 15.49 30.73
CA ARG A 600 -25.32 14.61 31.91
C ARG A 600 -24.05 14.79 32.74
N LEU A 601 -22.88 14.88 32.10
CA LEU A 601 -21.62 15.18 32.79
C LEU A 601 -21.64 16.56 33.45
N ALA A 602 -22.25 17.56 32.78
CA ALA A 602 -22.41 18.91 33.28
C ALA A 602 -23.34 19.02 34.50
N ALA A 603 -24.18 18.02 34.76
CA ALA A 603 -25.03 17.98 35.96
C ALA A 603 -24.23 17.60 37.22
N SER A 604 -23.03 17.02 37.07
CA SER A 604 -22.12 16.71 38.17
C SER A 604 -21.03 17.77 38.27
N SER A 605 -21.01 18.51 39.39
CA SER A 605 -20.04 19.61 39.60
C SER A 605 -18.59 19.13 39.52
N SER A 606 -18.26 17.97 40.13
CA SER A 606 -16.90 17.43 40.13
C SER A 606 -16.44 16.96 38.75
N ALA A 607 -17.33 16.30 37.99
CA ALA A 607 -17.00 15.84 36.64
C ALA A 607 -16.86 17.02 35.68
N TRP A 608 -17.72 18.03 35.82
CA TRP A 608 -17.68 19.22 34.98
C TRP A 608 -16.41 20.04 35.20
N GLU A 609 -15.98 20.24 36.45
CA GLU A 609 -14.70 20.89 36.75
C GLU A 609 -13.53 20.15 36.10
N ALA A 610 -13.55 18.81 36.12
CA ALA A 610 -12.49 17.97 35.56
C ALA A 610 -12.38 18.04 34.02
N ILE A 611 -13.49 18.27 33.30
CA ILE A 611 -13.53 18.19 31.83
C ILE A 611 -13.73 19.53 31.12
N SER A 612 -14.28 20.55 31.80
CA SER A 612 -14.72 21.80 31.18
C SER A 612 -13.65 22.51 30.33
N PRO A 613 -12.36 22.59 30.69
CA PRO A 613 -11.36 23.28 29.86
C PRO A 613 -11.17 22.62 28.49
N ALA A 614 -11.18 21.28 28.44
CA ALA A 614 -11.02 20.51 27.21
C ALA A 614 -12.25 20.65 26.31
N VAL A 615 -13.45 20.60 26.91
CA VAL A 615 -14.71 20.80 26.17
C VAL A 615 -14.76 22.22 25.61
N ILE A 616 -14.49 23.27 26.40
CA ILE A 616 -14.52 24.67 25.92
C ILE A 616 -13.58 24.87 24.72
N LYS A 617 -12.33 24.40 24.83
CA LYS A 617 -11.34 24.47 23.74
C LYS A 617 -11.81 23.79 22.46
N ALA A 618 -12.55 22.69 22.57
CA ALA A 618 -13.07 21.96 21.42
C ALA A 618 -14.08 22.79 20.59
N PHE A 619 -14.77 23.74 21.22
CA PHE A 619 -15.76 24.60 20.58
C PHE A 619 -15.19 25.94 20.07
N ASP A 620 -13.89 26.20 20.21
CA ASP A 620 -13.24 27.47 19.83
C ASP A 620 -13.44 27.87 18.36
N SER A 621 -13.74 26.90 17.48
CA SER A 621 -14.01 27.11 16.06
C SER A 621 -15.43 26.74 15.62
N ASP A 622 -16.32 26.36 16.55
CA ASP A 622 -17.66 25.86 16.28
C ASP A 622 -18.75 26.70 16.95
N MET A 623 -19.07 27.81 16.30
CA MET A 623 -20.06 28.76 16.77
C MET A 623 -21.47 28.15 16.84
N GLU A 624 -21.87 27.35 15.85
CA GLU A 624 -23.21 26.73 15.83
C GLU A 624 -23.37 25.73 16.98
N GLY A 625 -22.35 24.88 17.17
CA GLY A 625 -22.31 23.90 18.25
C GLY A 625 -22.34 24.57 19.61
N ALA A 626 -21.54 25.63 19.81
CA ALA A 626 -21.48 26.37 21.07
C ALA A 626 -22.85 26.98 21.42
N LEU A 627 -23.48 27.67 20.47
CA LEU A 627 -24.81 28.26 20.66
C LEU A 627 -25.89 27.19 20.91
N SER A 628 -25.84 26.08 20.18
CA SER A 628 -26.77 24.95 20.39
C SER A 628 -26.60 24.33 21.77
N PHE A 629 -25.36 24.19 22.27
CA PHE A 629 -25.09 23.70 23.62
C PHE A 629 -25.60 24.65 24.70
N VAL A 630 -25.41 25.98 24.53
CA VAL A 630 -25.96 27.01 25.42
C VAL A 630 -27.49 26.91 25.51
N GLN A 631 -28.17 26.79 24.36
CA GLN A 631 -29.64 26.62 24.35
C GLN A 631 -30.09 25.41 25.16
N ARG A 632 -29.44 24.25 24.96
CA ARG A 632 -29.78 23.01 25.69
C ARG A 632 -29.49 23.12 27.19
N CYS A 633 -28.46 23.84 27.60
CA CYS A 633 -28.17 24.11 29.00
C CYS A 633 -29.26 24.98 29.64
N ILE A 634 -29.71 26.03 28.95
CA ILE A 634 -30.79 26.91 29.42
C ILE A 634 -32.12 26.13 29.51
N GLU A 635 -32.44 25.32 28.49
CA GLU A 635 -33.64 24.46 28.48
C GLU A 635 -33.67 23.46 29.66
N ARG A 636 -32.50 23.04 30.17
CA ARG A 636 -32.36 22.12 31.31
C ARG A 636 -32.06 22.81 32.64
N SER A 637 -32.11 24.15 32.69
CA SER A 637 -31.83 24.94 33.88
C SER A 637 -30.45 24.66 34.52
N LEU A 638 -29.43 24.37 33.70
CA LEU A 638 -28.06 24.18 34.20
C LEU A 638 -27.45 25.51 34.69
N PRO A 639 -26.53 25.49 35.67
CA PRO A 639 -25.92 26.69 36.23
C PRO A 639 -25.22 27.57 35.17
N ARG A 640 -25.23 28.88 35.39
CA ARG A 640 -24.59 29.88 34.51
C ARG A 640 -23.10 29.59 34.27
N THR A 641 -22.41 29.02 35.26
CA THR A 641 -21.00 28.62 35.19
C THR A 641 -20.72 27.55 34.12
N VAL A 642 -21.72 26.76 33.72
CA VAL A 642 -21.59 25.70 32.72
C VAL A 642 -21.62 26.27 31.29
N TRP A 643 -22.60 27.12 30.99
CA TRP A 643 -22.86 27.56 29.61
C TRP A 643 -22.27 28.92 29.25
N ARG A 644 -21.94 29.77 30.23
CA ARG A 644 -21.40 31.11 29.95
C ARG A 644 -20.09 31.10 29.13
N PRO A 645 -19.11 30.21 29.39
CA PRO A 645 -17.89 30.16 28.59
C PRO A 645 -18.15 29.90 27.10
N PHE A 646 -19.14 29.07 26.77
CA PHE A 646 -19.51 28.78 25.38
C PHE A 646 -20.18 29.98 24.69
N LEU A 647 -20.96 30.75 25.44
CA LEU A 647 -21.51 32.02 24.95
C LEU A 647 -20.38 33.02 24.64
N ASP A 648 -19.40 33.14 25.54
CA ASP A 648 -18.25 34.02 25.34
C ASP A 648 -17.37 33.57 24.15
N THR A 649 -17.15 32.26 23.97
CA THR A 649 -16.49 31.69 22.78
C THR A 649 -17.26 32.03 21.50
N ALA A 650 -18.58 31.86 21.48
CA ALA A 650 -19.39 32.21 20.32
C ALA A 650 -19.30 33.71 20.00
N LEU A 651 -19.35 34.59 21.01
CA LEU A 651 -19.17 36.03 20.83
C LEU A 651 -17.78 36.38 20.29
N LYS A 652 -16.72 35.75 20.80
CA LYS A 652 -15.35 35.94 20.30
C LYS A 652 -15.22 35.54 18.83
N ILE A 653 -15.79 34.41 18.41
CA ILE A 653 -15.83 34.00 17.00
C ILE A 653 -16.55 35.07 16.15
N SER A 654 -17.65 35.62 16.68
CA SER A 654 -18.44 36.64 15.99
C SER A 654 -17.70 37.96 15.77
N GLU A 655 -16.78 38.33 16.67
CA GLU A 655 -16.00 39.57 16.59
C GLU A 655 -14.77 39.43 15.68
N VAL A 656 -14.15 38.24 15.62
CA VAL A 656 -12.91 37.98 14.85
C VAL A 656 -13.17 37.76 13.36
N GLN A 657 -14.31 37.18 12.97
CA GLN A 657 -14.62 36.88 11.57
C GLN A 657 -15.28 38.09 10.87
N ALA A 658 -14.51 38.78 10.01
CA ALA A 658 -15.05 39.88 9.21
C ALA A 658 -16.09 39.39 8.18
N PRO A 659 -17.17 40.16 7.90
CA PRO A 659 -18.27 39.76 7.00
C PRO A 659 -17.82 39.35 5.58
N LYS A 660 -16.64 39.81 5.12
CA LYS A 660 -16.10 39.54 3.78
C LYS A 660 -15.47 38.14 3.60
N LYS A 661 -15.11 37.42 4.66
CA LYS A 661 -14.45 36.09 4.58
C LYS A 661 -15.45 34.91 4.56
N TRP A 662 -16.75 35.17 4.59
CA TRP A 662 -17.80 34.15 4.74
C TRP A 662 -18.47 33.70 3.44
N SER A 663 -17.87 34.02 2.30
CA SER A 663 -18.18 33.37 1.03
C SER A 663 -17.80 31.88 1.03
N GLY A 664 -16.96 31.41 1.97
CA GLY A 664 -16.46 30.03 2.07
C GLY A 664 -17.18 29.11 3.06
N ILE A 665 -18.24 29.55 3.76
CA ILE A 665 -19.06 28.63 4.58
C ILE A 665 -19.93 27.79 3.63
N SER A 666 -19.93 26.46 3.76
CA SER A 666 -20.72 25.58 2.89
C SER A 666 -22.18 26.02 2.85
N SER A 667 -22.79 26.01 1.67
CA SER A 667 -24.19 26.40 1.48
C SER A 667 -25.17 25.60 2.37
N SER A 668 -24.77 24.41 2.83
CA SER A 668 -25.56 23.51 3.66
C SER A 668 -25.63 23.87 5.16
N SER A 669 -24.68 24.61 5.73
CA SER A 669 -24.60 24.89 7.18
C SER A 669 -25.11 26.27 7.60
N ARG A 670 -25.20 27.21 6.64
CA ARG A 670 -25.61 28.60 6.89
C ARG A 670 -27.00 28.75 7.54
N PRO A 671 -28.06 27.99 7.18
CA PRO A 671 -29.38 28.14 7.81
C PRO A 671 -29.43 27.71 9.28
N ALA A 672 -28.66 26.68 9.67
CA ALA A 672 -28.64 26.16 11.03
C ALA A 672 -28.00 27.15 12.01
N LEU A 673 -26.86 27.75 11.62
CA LEU A 673 -26.18 28.80 12.38
C LEU A 673 -27.07 30.04 12.60
N LEU A 674 -27.77 30.49 11.55
CA LEU A 674 -28.68 31.64 11.64
C LEU A 674 -29.85 31.39 12.60
N LYS A 675 -30.42 30.18 12.57
CA LYS A 675 -31.44 29.76 13.51
C LYS A 675 -30.91 29.70 14.95
N ALA A 676 -29.68 29.20 15.14
CA ALA A 676 -29.04 29.11 16.44
C ALA A 676 -28.72 30.50 17.03
N LEU A 677 -28.19 31.43 16.24
CA LEU A 677 -27.94 32.82 16.63
C LEU A 677 -29.20 33.49 17.17
N ARG A 678 -30.28 33.43 16.40
CA ARG A 678 -31.55 34.05 16.76
C ARG A 678 -32.17 33.39 18.00
N LYS A 679 -32.27 32.06 18.02
CA LYS A 679 -32.90 31.34 19.14
C LYS A 679 -32.15 31.60 20.45
N THR A 680 -30.82 31.57 20.43
CA THR A 680 -30.00 31.85 21.62
C THR A 680 -30.21 33.29 22.11
N ALA A 681 -30.16 34.28 21.21
CA ALA A 681 -30.39 35.67 21.58
C ALA A 681 -31.80 35.91 22.18
N MET A 682 -32.82 35.22 21.63
CA MET A 682 -34.19 35.29 22.15
C MET A 682 -34.36 34.58 23.50
N MET A 683 -33.55 33.56 23.80
CA MET A 683 -33.57 32.86 25.10
C MET A 683 -32.84 33.65 26.20
N LEU A 684 -31.85 34.46 25.83
CA LEU A 684 -31.14 35.36 26.74
C LEU A 684 -31.98 36.59 27.16
N ASP A 685 -33.05 36.88 26.41
CA ASP A 685 -34.05 37.93 26.65
C ASP A 685 -35.07 37.50 27.74
N SER A 686 -34.56 37.29 28.97
CA SER A 686 -35.34 36.98 30.17
C SER A 686 -35.51 38.24 31.04
N PRO A 687 -36.73 38.60 31.50
CA PRO A 687 -37.02 39.84 32.22
C PRO A 687 -36.66 39.75 33.72
N THR A 688 -35.43 39.33 34.04
CA THR A 688 -34.94 39.30 35.43
C THR A 688 -33.77 40.28 35.62
N GLU A 689 -33.77 41.00 36.75
CA GLU A 689 -32.99 42.23 36.97
C GLU A 689 -31.45 42.04 36.97
N ASP A 690 -30.93 40.81 37.04
CA ASP A 690 -29.48 40.52 37.13
C ASP A 690 -28.74 40.35 35.78
N ASN A 691 -29.37 40.70 34.65
CA ASN A 691 -28.92 40.19 33.33
C ASN A 691 -28.45 41.22 32.28
N LYS A 692 -27.87 42.35 32.70
CA LYS A 692 -27.31 43.36 31.77
C LYS A 692 -26.28 42.78 30.78
N SER A 693 -25.44 41.85 31.23
CA SER A 693 -24.43 41.19 30.37
C SER A 693 -25.04 40.23 29.34
N ASP A 694 -26.15 39.56 29.65
CA ASP A 694 -26.81 38.63 28.73
C ASP A 694 -27.63 39.40 27.68
N SER A 695 -28.21 40.54 28.06
CA SER A 695 -28.87 41.47 27.13
C SER A 695 -27.86 42.07 26.12
N GLU A 696 -26.65 42.42 26.58
CA GLU A 696 -25.57 42.88 25.71
C GLU A 696 -25.07 41.77 24.77
N ALA A 697 -24.92 40.54 25.28
CA ALA A 697 -24.60 39.37 24.46
C ALA A 697 -25.67 39.10 23.38
N ALA A 698 -26.96 39.16 23.75
CA ALA A 698 -28.07 39.02 22.81
C ALA A 698 -28.01 40.11 21.71
N ALA A 699 -27.71 41.35 22.09
CA ALA A 699 -27.56 42.46 21.15
C ALA A 699 -26.41 42.26 20.15
N LYS A 700 -25.26 41.73 20.61
CA LYS A 700 -24.12 41.39 19.75
C LYS A 700 -24.46 40.26 18.77
N LEU A 701 -25.10 39.18 19.25
CA LEU A 701 -25.51 38.05 18.40
C LEU A 701 -26.52 38.47 17.32
N LEU A 702 -27.48 39.34 17.66
CA LEU A 702 -28.47 39.84 16.70
C LEU A 702 -27.88 40.83 15.69
N THR A 703 -26.94 41.69 16.11
CA THR A 703 -26.18 42.55 15.19
C THR A 703 -25.42 41.69 14.17
N HIS A 704 -24.82 40.59 14.63
CA HIS A 704 -24.10 39.65 13.79
C HIS A 704 -25.03 38.85 12.85
N TYR A 705 -26.20 38.43 13.34
CA TYR A 705 -27.25 37.82 12.52
C TYR A 705 -27.65 38.73 11.34
N ILE A 706 -27.90 40.02 11.59
CA ILE A 706 -28.24 41.00 10.54
C ILE A 706 -27.06 41.21 9.58
N ALA A 707 -25.81 41.09 10.05
CA ALA A 707 -24.64 41.17 9.18
C ALA A 707 -24.53 40.01 8.20
N ILE A 708 -24.93 38.79 8.57
CA ILE A 708 -24.91 37.60 7.70
C ILE A 708 -26.08 37.61 6.71
N THR A 709 -27.27 37.93 7.19
CA THR A 709 -28.52 37.92 6.40
C THR A 709 -29.28 39.23 6.58
N PRO A 710 -28.87 40.30 5.88
CA PRO A 710 -29.48 41.62 6.02
C PRO A 710 -30.92 41.71 5.49
N ILE A 711 -31.39 40.73 4.71
CA ILE A 711 -32.76 40.66 4.15
C ILE A 711 -33.55 39.48 4.78
N GLY A 712 -33.08 38.92 5.91
CA GLY A 712 -33.72 37.78 6.59
C GLY A 712 -33.31 36.40 6.05
N ILE A 713 -33.71 35.33 6.75
CA ILE A 713 -33.31 33.94 6.45
C ILE A 713 -33.91 33.41 5.13
N ASP A 714 -35.08 33.89 4.70
CA ASP A 714 -35.87 33.30 3.59
C ASP A 714 -35.14 33.36 2.23
N LYS A 715 -34.39 34.44 1.93
CA LYS A 715 -33.56 34.52 0.71
C LYS A 715 -32.38 33.54 0.71
N SER A 716 -31.92 33.08 1.88
CA SER A 716 -30.78 32.15 1.98
C SER A 716 -31.15 30.69 1.69
N GLN A 717 -32.45 30.35 1.64
CA GLN A 717 -32.94 28.98 1.39
C GLN A 717 -33.41 28.71 -0.05
N ARG A 718 -33.56 29.75 -0.91
CA ARG A 718 -34.14 29.59 -2.26
C ARG A 718 -33.06 29.43 -3.33
N SER A 719 -33.08 28.31 -4.08
CA SER A 719 -32.27 28.12 -5.28
C SER A 719 -32.64 29.14 -6.37
N SER A 720 -31.67 29.57 -7.17
CA SER A 720 -31.69 30.70 -8.12
C SER A 720 -32.72 30.67 -9.29
N LYS A 721 -33.81 29.89 -9.23
CA LYS A 721 -34.70 29.64 -10.38
C LYS A 721 -36.20 29.95 -10.20
N THR A 722 -36.63 30.70 -9.18
CA THR A 722 -38.05 31.12 -9.05
C THR A 722 -38.18 32.65 -9.00
N PRO A 723 -39.09 33.28 -9.79
CA PRO A 723 -39.29 34.72 -9.79
C PRO A 723 -39.77 35.23 -8.42
N ALA A 724 -39.29 36.41 -8.03
CA ALA A 724 -39.47 37.00 -6.71
C ALA A 724 -40.94 37.37 -6.41
N SER A 725 -41.72 36.41 -5.92
CA SER A 725 -42.98 36.66 -5.24
C SER A 725 -42.82 36.42 -3.73
N ASN A 726 -42.92 37.51 -2.97
CA ASN A 726 -43.01 37.61 -1.50
C ASN A 726 -41.79 37.14 -0.67
N THR A 727 -40.91 38.07 -0.29
CA THR A 727 -39.84 37.82 0.70
C THR A 727 -40.40 38.01 2.12
N ASP A 728 -40.18 37.06 3.05
CA ASP A 728 -40.62 37.20 4.45
C ASP A 728 -39.61 38.01 5.30
N PHE A 729 -40.08 39.12 5.89
CA PHE A 729 -39.31 40.00 6.77
C PHE A 729 -39.62 39.81 8.27
N SER A 730 -40.38 38.77 8.62
CA SER A 730 -40.84 38.49 10.00
C SER A 730 -39.74 38.52 11.05
N ASP A 731 -38.55 38.01 10.73
CA ASP A 731 -37.39 37.98 11.62
C ASP A 731 -36.86 39.37 11.96
N LEU A 732 -36.70 40.23 10.94
CA LEU A 732 -36.21 41.60 11.11
C LEU A 732 -37.22 42.45 11.88
N ILE A 733 -38.52 42.22 11.65
CA ILE A 733 -39.61 42.88 12.36
C ILE A 733 -39.58 42.52 13.85
N GLN A 734 -39.37 41.25 14.19
CA GLN A 734 -39.23 40.84 15.59
C GLN A 734 -38.01 41.47 16.26
N ILE A 735 -36.88 41.56 15.55
CA ILE A 735 -35.67 42.20 16.08
C ILE A 735 -35.90 43.70 16.30
N ALA A 736 -36.48 44.41 15.32
CA ALA A 736 -36.80 45.83 15.43
C ALA A 736 -37.76 46.13 16.58
N ARG A 737 -38.70 45.21 16.86
CA ARG A 737 -39.66 45.34 17.96
C ARG A 737 -39.04 45.11 19.33
N LYS A 738 -38.24 44.04 19.48
CA LYS A 738 -37.68 43.63 20.78
C LYS A 738 -36.36 44.32 21.12
N PHE A 739 -35.56 44.68 20.12
CA PHE A 739 -34.23 45.24 20.29
C PHE A 739 -34.05 46.52 19.45
N PRO A 740 -34.67 47.64 19.85
CA PRO A 740 -34.60 48.90 19.08
C PRO A 740 -33.16 49.41 18.87
N SER A 741 -32.27 49.24 19.86
CA SER A 741 -30.86 49.67 19.78
C SER A 741 -30.04 48.85 18.76
N VAL A 742 -30.30 47.55 18.66
CA VAL A 742 -29.68 46.65 17.66
C VAL A 742 -30.14 47.04 16.26
N TRP A 743 -31.43 47.34 16.12
CA TRP A 743 -32.00 47.79 14.86
C TRP A 743 -31.34 49.10 14.40
N GLU A 744 -31.28 50.11 15.26
CA GLU A 744 -30.67 51.40 14.94
C GLU A 744 -29.21 51.29 14.47
N THR A 745 -28.44 50.39 15.07
CA THR A 745 -27.04 50.14 14.70
C THR A 745 -26.90 49.38 13.37
N SER A 746 -27.88 48.55 13.02
CA SER A 746 -27.80 47.63 11.87
C SER A 746 -28.63 48.07 10.65
N LYS A 747 -29.58 49.00 10.81
CA LYS A 747 -30.53 49.42 9.76
C LYS A 747 -29.85 49.88 8.47
N GLY A 748 -28.71 50.55 8.54
CA GLY A 748 -27.95 50.98 7.36
C GLY A 748 -27.47 49.81 6.48
N ARG A 749 -27.20 48.64 7.06
CA ARG A 749 -26.81 47.43 6.30
C ARG A 749 -28.02 46.79 5.62
N VAL A 750 -29.16 46.74 6.30
CA VAL A 750 -30.43 46.27 5.74
C VAL A 750 -30.81 47.11 4.53
N LEU A 751 -30.77 48.44 4.67
CA LEU A 751 -31.07 49.39 3.58
C LEU A 751 -30.12 49.22 2.38
N ARG A 752 -28.81 49.05 2.61
CA ARG A 752 -27.84 48.81 1.53
C ARG A 752 -28.08 47.49 0.81
N ALA A 753 -28.52 46.45 1.52
CA ALA A 753 -28.81 45.14 0.94
C ALA A 753 -30.12 45.11 0.14
N ILE A 754 -31.12 45.89 0.57
CA ILE A 754 -32.32 46.18 -0.23
C ILE A 754 -31.90 46.90 -1.53
N GLY A 755 -30.90 47.78 -1.48
CA GLY A 755 -30.33 48.43 -2.66
C GLY A 755 -31.38 49.30 -3.37
N SER A 756 -31.23 49.51 -4.68
CA SER A 756 -32.21 50.22 -5.50
C SER A 756 -33.39 49.34 -5.95
N ASP A 757 -33.59 48.16 -5.35
CA ASP A 757 -34.71 47.27 -5.66
C ASP A 757 -36.00 47.82 -5.03
N MET A 758 -36.76 48.55 -5.84
CA MET A 758 -38.01 49.19 -5.44
C MET A 758 -39.04 48.17 -4.92
N LYS A 759 -39.10 46.97 -5.50
CA LYS A 759 -40.05 45.92 -5.10
C LYS A 759 -39.74 45.40 -3.70
N LEU A 760 -38.48 45.17 -3.38
CA LEU A 760 -38.06 44.74 -2.03
C LEU A 760 -38.25 45.85 -0.98
N ALA A 761 -37.96 47.10 -1.33
CA ALA A 761 -38.15 48.24 -0.43
C ALA A 761 -39.64 48.42 -0.05
N LEU A 762 -40.53 48.36 -1.05
CA LEU A 762 -41.98 48.43 -0.82
C LEU A 762 -42.51 47.24 0.00
N GLN A 763 -41.99 46.02 -0.21
CA GLN A 763 -42.38 44.85 0.59
C GLN A 763 -42.00 45.02 2.06
N PHE A 764 -40.78 45.52 2.33
CA PHE A 764 -40.31 45.79 3.68
C PHE A 764 -41.14 46.87 4.39
N ILE A 765 -41.41 48.00 3.71
CA ILE A 765 -42.24 49.09 4.25
C ILE A 765 -43.63 48.59 4.59
N ASN A 766 -44.28 47.87 3.67
CA ASN A 766 -45.62 47.33 3.88
C ASN A 766 -45.67 46.41 5.11
N ARG A 767 -44.70 45.50 5.25
CA ARG A 767 -44.62 44.58 6.40
C ARG A 767 -44.36 45.30 7.72
N CYS A 768 -43.50 46.32 7.75
CA CYS A 768 -43.27 47.15 8.93
C CYS A 768 -44.52 47.91 9.36
N ARG A 769 -45.28 48.46 8.41
CA ARG A 769 -46.56 49.15 8.68
C ARG A 769 -47.62 48.19 9.18
N LEU A 770 -47.74 47.00 8.59
CA LEU A 770 -48.66 45.94 9.08
C LEU A 770 -48.31 45.47 10.50
N ALA A 771 -47.03 45.52 10.89
CA ALA A 771 -46.57 45.18 12.22
C ALA A 771 -46.65 46.35 13.24
N ASN A 772 -47.20 47.50 12.86
CA ASN A 772 -47.26 48.73 13.66
C ASN A 772 -45.89 49.18 14.21
N LEU A 773 -44.82 49.06 13.41
CA LEU A 773 -43.51 49.57 13.79
C LEU A 773 -43.40 51.09 13.55
N PRO A 774 -42.68 51.82 14.42
CA PRO A 774 -42.52 53.27 14.32
C PRO A 774 -41.80 53.68 13.02
N GLU A 775 -42.07 54.88 12.55
CA GLU A 775 -41.57 55.40 11.27
C GLU A 775 -40.04 55.44 11.18
N ASN A 776 -39.34 55.64 12.30
CA ASN A 776 -37.87 55.58 12.37
C ASN A 776 -37.28 54.22 11.91
N VAL A 777 -38.08 53.14 11.89
CA VAL A 777 -37.66 51.81 11.43
C VAL A 777 -37.68 51.68 9.91
N TRP A 778 -38.71 52.22 9.24
CA TRP A 778 -38.95 52.00 7.80
C TRP A 778 -38.85 53.26 6.94
N GLY A 779 -38.89 54.46 7.53
CA GLY A 779 -38.90 55.75 6.84
C GLY A 779 -37.71 55.94 5.91
N SER A 780 -36.50 55.54 6.33
CA SER A 780 -35.30 55.60 5.46
C SER A 780 -35.37 54.68 4.23
N SER A 781 -36.24 53.66 4.24
CA SER A 781 -36.49 52.83 3.06
C SER A 781 -37.32 53.57 2.01
N VAL A 782 -38.16 54.53 2.43
CA VAL A 782 -38.96 55.38 1.52
C VAL A 782 -38.04 56.25 0.67
N GLU A 783 -36.96 56.78 1.25
CA GLU A 783 -35.94 57.53 0.50
C GLU A 783 -35.25 56.71 -0.60
N THR A 784 -35.24 55.38 -0.44
CA THR A 784 -34.67 54.47 -1.44
C THR A 784 -35.62 54.33 -2.64
N CYS A 785 -36.94 54.31 -2.38
CA CYS A 785 -37.96 54.31 -3.43
C CYS A 785 -38.04 55.66 -4.17
N THR A 786 -37.68 56.79 -3.55
CA THR A 786 -37.78 58.12 -4.16
C THR A 786 -36.53 58.57 -4.91
N LYS A 787 -35.40 57.85 -4.80
CA LYS A 787 -34.13 58.13 -5.50
C LYS A 787 -33.98 57.43 -6.86
N VAL A 788 -35.05 56.86 -7.40
CA VAL A 788 -35.05 56.23 -8.73
C VAL A 788 -35.06 57.33 -9.80
N GLU A 789 -33.90 57.67 -10.35
CA GLU A 789 -33.74 58.72 -11.39
C GLU A 789 -34.10 58.24 -12.81
N THR A 790 -34.34 56.94 -13.01
CA THR A 790 -34.65 56.35 -14.32
C THR A 790 -36.15 56.10 -14.49
N LEU A 791 -36.71 56.43 -15.67
CA LEU A 791 -38.09 56.08 -16.05
C LEU A 791 -38.30 54.55 -15.92
N PRO A 792 -39.40 54.08 -15.31
CA PRO A 792 -39.65 52.65 -15.12
C PRO A 792 -39.75 51.93 -16.47
N ALA A 793 -39.19 50.73 -16.54
CA ALA A 793 -39.23 49.93 -17.75
C ALA A 793 -40.67 49.45 -18.04
N GLU A 794 -41.02 49.22 -19.29
CA GLU A 794 -42.37 48.77 -19.70
C GLU A 794 -42.77 47.44 -19.02
N ALA A 795 -41.79 46.59 -18.70
CA ALA A 795 -42.01 45.37 -17.91
C ALA A 795 -42.39 45.63 -16.45
N GLU A 796 -41.88 46.71 -15.83
CA GLU A 796 -42.23 47.11 -14.45
C GLU A 796 -43.61 47.76 -14.41
N LEU A 797 -43.94 48.54 -15.45
CA LEU A 797 -45.27 49.14 -15.62
C LEU A 797 -46.37 48.09 -15.79
N ASN A 798 -46.04 46.88 -16.27
CA ASN A 798 -46.99 45.78 -16.44
C ASN A 798 -47.00 44.76 -15.29
N ASP A 799 -46.21 44.96 -14.22
CA ASP A 799 -46.21 44.07 -13.03
C ASP A 799 -47.35 44.46 -12.06
N GLU A 800 -48.50 43.80 -12.19
CA GLU A 800 -49.67 44.01 -11.31
C GLU A 800 -49.34 43.86 -9.82
N ALA A 801 -48.42 42.97 -9.44
CA ALA A 801 -48.05 42.76 -8.04
C ALA A 801 -47.19 43.90 -7.49
N LEU A 802 -46.36 44.52 -8.34
CA LEU A 802 -45.62 45.73 -8.00
C LEU A 802 -46.57 46.93 -7.87
N GLN A 803 -47.54 47.06 -8.78
CA GLN A 803 -48.56 48.11 -8.73
C GLN A 803 -49.41 48.04 -7.46
N ASP A 804 -49.95 46.87 -7.12
CA ASP A 804 -50.75 46.67 -5.90
C ASP A 804 -49.95 47.00 -4.63
N LEU A 805 -48.70 46.54 -4.56
CA LEU A 805 -47.81 46.83 -3.45
C LEU A 805 -47.50 48.33 -3.32
N LEU A 806 -47.31 49.03 -4.44
CA LEU A 806 -47.08 50.47 -4.48
C LEU A 806 -48.30 51.23 -3.97
N TRP A 807 -49.51 50.86 -4.39
CA TRP A 807 -50.75 51.44 -3.86
C TRP A 807 -50.94 51.19 -2.37
N ARG A 808 -50.65 49.98 -1.88
CA ARG A 808 -50.72 49.65 -0.44
C ARG A 808 -49.79 50.52 0.39
N VAL A 809 -48.57 50.77 -0.09
CA VAL A 809 -47.61 51.63 0.61
C VAL A 809 -47.96 53.11 0.48
N ALA A 810 -48.36 53.60 -0.70
CA ALA A 810 -48.63 55.01 -0.95
C ALA A 810 -49.92 55.52 -0.28
N ILE A 811 -51.00 54.75 -0.36
CA ILE A 811 -52.32 55.16 0.15
C ILE A 811 -52.65 54.52 1.51
N GLY A 812 -51.89 53.50 1.95
CA GLY A 812 -52.19 52.79 3.19
C GLY A 812 -53.46 51.93 3.09
N LEU A 813 -53.81 51.48 1.88
CA LEU A 813 -54.95 50.60 1.67
C LEU A 813 -54.70 49.27 2.38
N LYS A 814 -55.52 48.96 3.38
CA LYS A 814 -55.69 47.58 3.84
C LYS A 814 -56.30 46.78 2.68
N PRO A 815 -55.95 45.51 2.47
CA PRO A 815 -56.55 44.70 1.41
C PRO A 815 -58.08 44.75 1.53
N TRP A 816 -58.75 44.99 0.41
CA TRP A 816 -60.20 44.76 0.30
C TRP A 816 -60.48 43.27 0.35
#